data_AF-A0A9N7MJZ3-F1
#
_entry.id   AF-A0A9N7MJZ3-F1
#
_cell.length_a   1.000
_cell.length_b   1.000
_cell.length_c   1.000
_cell.angle_alpha   90.00
_cell.angle_beta   90.00
_cell.angle_gamma   90.00
#
_symmetry.space_group_name_H-M   'P 1'
#
loop_
_entity.id
_entity.type
_entity.pdbx_description
1 polymer ?
#
loop_
_entity_poly.entity_id
_entity_poly.type
_entity_poly.pdbx_seq_one_letter_code
_entity_poly.pdbx_strand_id
1 'polypeptide(L)'
;MASKPGIFTEWPWTWLGNYKYVVLAPWAVHATYAYMVKDGAERDLSHAIIFPFLLTRMLHNQIWISYSRYRTAKGANRIVDKNIEFEQVDRERNWDDQIILNGLMFYVGYLYVERGHHLPWWRTDGVVWTVLLHAGPVEFLYYWLHRALHHHYLYSRYHSHHHSSIVTEPITSVVHPFGEHVAYFILFAIPLLTTVLTGMASLASFAGYITYIDFMNNMGHCNFEHIPKWVFSVFPPLKYLLYTPSYHSLHHTQFRTNYSLFMPMYDYIYGTMDRSSDALYENSLVRTEESPDVVHLTHLTTPESIYHLRLGFAYLASEPHNSKWYLRLMWPVTIWSMLINWMYGRTFIVERNTFKHLKLQTWAVPKYTIQYYMQWQRESINGMIEDAILEADRKGTKVLTLGLLNQDEGLNKSGELFLTRQPQLKVKVVDGSSLAVAIVLNTIPKGTTRVLFAGNLSKVAYSIALALCHGGIQVCTMHEEEYKKLKTKLTSEAVHNLMLSPVNLPKTWLVGDGLRETDQLKASKGTTFIPFSQFPPKKARKDCLYSCTPAMQVPKHLENVDSCENWLPRRVMSARRIAGIVHAAEEWNVHECGDMMFDIQKVWQAALDQGFHGTRLIIVNNCADPIWPALLGTAGHPTPAAGGFSLGSGQQAAIETPDLWSGRMWARTGCNFNDSGHRPCETGDCRGQLACSGASGRPPATMVEMTLGTAADPETHYYDVSLVDGFNLPASMVPAAGGGAAACGVAACETDVNTYCPDSLAERGPGGRVVGCKSACVATGADKYCCTGEYGSARACKPTSFANLFKALCPRAYSYAYDEAGGLKTCSRAKRYVVTFCPPN
;
A
#
# COMPACT_ATOMS: atom_id res chain seq x y z
N MET A 1 12.14 5.22 12.03
CA MET A 1 13.06 6.09 12.79
C MET A 1 13.40 5.44 14.11
N ALA A 2 14.56 5.78 14.68
CA ALA A 2 14.98 5.30 15.99
C ALA A 2 13.97 5.70 17.08
N SER A 3 13.87 4.91 18.14
CA SER A 3 12.87 5.12 19.21
C SER A 3 12.99 6.49 19.92
N LYS A 4 14.19 7.05 19.99
CA LYS A 4 14.50 8.39 20.51
C LYS A 4 15.60 9.01 19.63
N PRO A 5 15.28 9.68 18.51
CA PRO A 5 16.27 10.17 17.55
C PRO A 5 17.42 10.96 18.20
N GLY A 6 18.67 10.63 17.83
CA GLY A 6 19.88 11.38 18.20
C GLY A 6 20.25 12.49 17.20
N ILE A 7 21.39 13.15 17.43
CA ILE A 7 21.97 14.11 16.47
C ILE A 7 22.35 13.35 15.19
N PHE A 8 22.13 13.93 14.01
CA PHE A 8 22.37 13.28 12.72
C PHE A 8 21.57 11.98 12.51
N THR A 9 20.33 11.92 13.02
CA THR A 9 19.46 10.77 12.73
C THR A 9 18.98 10.80 11.27
N GLU A 10 18.54 11.98 10.80
CA GLU A 10 18.04 12.16 9.44
C GLU A 10 19.17 12.36 8.43
N TRP A 11 18.90 11.98 7.18
CA TRP A 11 19.83 12.15 6.07
C TRP A 11 19.81 13.61 5.57
N PRO A 12 20.95 14.17 5.14
CA PRO A 12 21.02 15.57 4.68
C PRO A 12 20.07 15.91 3.51
N TRP A 13 19.66 14.91 2.73
CA TRP A 13 18.78 15.04 1.57
C TRP A 13 17.38 14.46 1.79
N THR A 14 16.96 14.17 3.03
CA THR A 14 15.60 13.65 3.29
C THR A 14 14.51 14.55 2.70
N TRP A 15 14.70 15.87 2.72
CA TRP A 15 13.78 16.86 2.14
C TRP A 15 13.63 16.77 0.61
N LEU A 16 14.57 16.14 -0.11
CA LEU A 16 14.47 15.92 -1.56
C LEU A 16 13.55 14.75 -1.93
N GLY A 17 13.24 13.87 -0.98
CA GLY A 17 12.42 12.67 -1.23
C GLY A 17 12.96 11.87 -2.44
N ASN A 18 12.11 11.65 -3.44
CA ASN A 18 12.48 10.91 -4.66
C ASN A 18 13.51 11.64 -5.55
N TYR A 19 13.81 12.93 -5.31
CA TYR A 19 14.80 13.70 -6.06
C TYR A 19 16.23 13.60 -5.50
N LYS A 20 16.44 12.80 -4.46
CA LYS A 20 17.76 12.64 -3.80
C LYS A 20 18.92 12.31 -4.75
N TYR A 21 18.68 11.63 -5.87
CA TYR A 21 19.72 11.30 -6.84
C TYR A 21 20.37 12.52 -7.51
N VAL A 22 19.70 13.68 -7.50
CA VAL A 22 20.25 14.95 -8.02
C VAL A 22 21.53 15.35 -7.28
N VAL A 23 21.71 14.88 -6.05
CA VAL A 23 22.93 15.11 -5.24
C VAL A 23 24.20 14.62 -5.95
N LEU A 24 24.13 13.52 -6.71
CA LEU A 24 25.28 12.97 -7.46
C LEU A 24 25.44 13.57 -8.86
N ALA A 25 24.40 14.23 -9.40
CA ALA A 25 24.38 14.65 -10.80
C ALA A 25 25.53 15.59 -11.19
N PRO A 26 25.86 16.66 -10.43
CA PRO A 26 26.97 17.56 -10.79
C PRO A 26 28.31 16.83 -10.89
N TRP A 27 28.55 15.90 -9.97
CA TRP A 27 29.78 15.12 -9.88
C TRP A 27 29.92 14.14 -11.04
N ALA A 28 28.86 13.38 -11.32
CA ALA A 28 28.84 12.42 -12.42
C ALA A 28 28.96 13.11 -13.78
N VAL A 29 28.29 14.25 -13.98
CA VAL A 29 28.40 15.07 -15.19
C VAL A 29 29.82 15.60 -15.36
N HIS A 30 30.41 16.18 -14.31
CA HIS A 30 31.78 16.67 -14.37
C HIS A 30 32.79 15.56 -14.67
N ALA A 31 32.66 14.39 -14.02
CA ALA A 31 33.54 13.25 -14.26
C ALA A 31 33.45 12.73 -15.70
N THR A 32 32.23 12.62 -16.23
CA THR A 32 31.99 12.19 -17.61
C THR A 32 32.54 13.21 -18.61
N TYR A 33 32.28 14.50 -18.38
CA TYR A 33 32.79 15.58 -19.22
C TYR A 33 34.32 15.62 -19.24
N ALA A 34 34.96 15.58 -18.07
CA ALA A 34 36.40 15.58 -17.95
C ALA A 34 37.04 14.39 -18.69
N TYR A 35 36.43 13.20 -18.61
CA TYR A 35 36.92 12.02 -19.33
C TYR A 35 36.75 12.13 -20.85
N MET A 36 35.66 12.74 -21.33
CA MET A 36 35.38 12.88 -22.76
C MET A 36 36.23 13.96 -23.44
N VAL A 37 36.47 15.08 -22.76
CA VAL A 37 37.10 16.27 -23.34
C VAL A 37 38.62 16.28 -23.19
N LYS A 38 39.16 15.72 -22.10
CA LYS A 38 40.61 15.69 -21.88
C LYS A 38 41.34 14.74 -22.84
N ASP A 39 42.58 15.09 -23.15
CA ASP A 39 43.49 14.30 -23.96
C ASP A 39 43.86 12.97 -23.26
N GLY A 40 44.26 11.97 -24.04
CA GLY A 40 44.47 10.60 -23.55
C GLY A 40 45.42 10.47 -22.36
N ALA A 41 46.43 11.34 -22.25
CA ALA A 41 47.38 11.37 -21.13
C ALA A 41 46.80 11.98 -19.84
N GLU A 42 45.75 12.81 -19.96
CA GLU A 42 45.08 13.49 -18.83
C GLU A 42 43.79 12.80 -18.39
N ARG A 43 43.38 11.74 -19.07
CA ARG A 43 42.20 10.94 -18.71
C ARG A 43 42.51 10.09 -17.49
N ASP A 44 41.72 10.29 -16.44
CA ASP A 44 41.78 9.46 -15.25
C ASP A 44 40.55 8.55 -15.16
N LEU A 45 40.79 7.25 -15.40
CA LEU A 45 39.76 6.23 -15.30
C LEU A 45 39.21 6.11 -13.87
N SER A 46 40.02 6.41 -12.85
CA SER A 46 39.65 6.33 -11.43
C SER A 46 38.50 7.27 -11.08
N HIS A 47 38.42 8.41 -11.76
CA HIS A 47 37.32 9.38 -11.60
C HIS A 47 36.08 8.99 -12.42
N ALA A 48 36.29 8.58 -13.68
CA ALA A 48 35.21 8.26 -14.61
C ALA A 48 34.42 7.00 -14.20
N ILE A 49 35.08 6.02 -13.58
CA ILE A 49 34.47 4.74 -13.22
C ILE A 49 33.57 4.80 -11.98
N ILE A 50 33.64 5.86 -11.17
CA ILE A 50 32.87 6.00 -9.92
C ILE A 50 31.37 5.83 -10.19
N PHE A 51 30.81 6.59 -11.15
CA PHE A 51 29.38 6.53 -11.42
C PHE A 51 28.91 5.16 -11.97
N PRO A 52 29.55 4.57 -13.00
CA PRO A 52 29.27 3.20 -13.41
C PRO A 52 29.36 2.19 -12.25
N PHE A 53 30.36 2.32 -11.37
CA PHE A 53 30.50 1.45 -10.21
C PHE A 53 29.32 1.58 -9.24
N LEU A 54 28.84 2.79 -8.93
CA LEU A 54 27.64 2.99 -8.11
C LEU A 54 26.39 2.32 -8.72
N LEU A 55 26.23 2.37 -10.05
CA LEU A 55 25.15 1.68 -10.74
C LEU A 55 25.27 0.15 -10.60
N THR A 56 26.49 -0.40 -10.69
CA THR A 56 26.70 -1.84 -10.46
C THR A 56 26.36 -2.25 -9.03
N ARG A 57 26.66 -1.40 -8.03
CA ARG A 57 26.26 -1.63 -6.63
C ARG A 57 24.74 -1.64 -6.48
N MET A 58 24.04 -0.68 -7.09
CA MET A 58 22.57 -0.64 -7.07
C MET A 58 21.98 -1.93 -7.66
N LEU A 59 22.49 -2.36 -8.81
CA LEU A 59 22.06 -3.58 -9.49
C LEU A 59 22.35 -4.84 -8.63
N HIS A 60 23.56 -4.93 -8.07
CA HIS A 60 23.96 -6.03 -7.20
C HIS A 60 23.01 -6.19 -6.00
N ASN A 61 22.72 -5.09 -5.29
CA ASN A 61 21.79 -5.10 -4.17
C ASN A 61 20.38 -5.51 -4.62
N GLN A 62 19.86 -4.95 -5.72
CA GLN A 62 18.54 -5.30 -6.22
C GLN A 62 18.42 -6.79 -6.61
N ILE A 63 19.46 -7.40 -7.18
CA ILE A 63 19.48 -8.83 -7.49
C ILE A 63 19.36 -9.66 -6.20
N TRP A 64 20.14 -9.32 -5.17
CA TRP A 64 20.06 -9.99 -3.86
C TRP A 64 18.70 -9.86 -3.21
N ILE A 65 18.11 -8.66 -3.25
CA ILE A 65 16.76 -8.39 -2.73
C ILE A 65 15.74 -9.29 -3.42
N SER A 66 15.73 -9.29 -4.76
CA SER A 66 14.80 -10.10 -5.55
C SER A 66 15.00 -11.60 -5.31
N TYR A 67 16.25 -12.06 -5.25
CA TYR A 67 16.59 -13.45 -4.96
C TYR A 67 16.14 -13.88 -3.57
N SER A 68 16.40 -13.05 -2.55
CA SER A 68 16.05 -13.33 -1.17
C SER A 68 14.54 -13.44 -0.97
N ARG A 69 13.77 -12.54 -1.59
CA ARG A 69 12.30 -12.58 -1.56
C ARG A 69 11.74 -13.81 -2.25
N TYR A 70 12.29 -14.16 -3.41
CA TYR A 70 11.88 -15.37 -4.14
C TYR A 70 12.13 -16.64 -3.30
N ARG A 71 13.31 -16.76 -2.67
CA ARG A 71 13.63 -17.88 -1.77
C ARG A 71 12.71 -17.90 -0.55
N THR A 72 12.45 -16.75 0.05
CA THR A 72 11.60 -16.63 1.25
C THR A 72 10.13 -16.96 0.93
N ALA A 73 9.63 -16.57 -0.25
CA ALA A 73 8.28 -16.87 -0.71
C ALA A 73 8.06 -18.39 -0.91
N LYS A 74 9.08 -19.14 -1.33
CA LYS A 74 9.06 -20.62 -1.39
C LYS A 74 9.05 -21.30 -0.01
N GLY A 75 9.60 -20.65 1.00
CA GLY A 75 9.66 -21.14 2.38
C GLY A 75 10.72 -22.20 2.68
N ALA A 76 11.46 -22.68 1.67
CA ALA A 76 12.61 -23.57 1.89
C ALA A 76 13.77 -22.83 2.55
N ASN A 77 14.43 -23.52 3.48
CA ASN A 77 15.54 -23.01 4.25
C ASN A 77 15.31 -21.73 5.06
N ARG A 78 14.05 -21.37 5.31
CA ARG A 78 13.67 -20.14 6.01
C ARG A 78 14.10 -20.16 7.48
N ILE A 79 14.67 -19.03 7.94
CA ILE A 79 15.25 -18.90 9.29
C ILE A 79 14.19 -18.42 10.30
N VAL A 80 13.51 -17.30 10.02
CA VAL A 80 12.53 -16.69 10.93
C VAL A 80 11.12 -16.73 10.32
N ASP A 81 10.16 -17.20 11.11
CA ASP A 81 8.71 -17.15 10.84
C ASP A 81 8.06 -15.99 11.57
N LYS A 82 8.38 -14.76 11.15
CA LYS A 82 7.67 -13.55 11.56
C LYS A 82 7.15 -12.83 10.33
N ASN A 83 6.25 -11.88 10.57
CA ASN A 83 5.52 -11.21 9.51
C ASN A 83 6.25 -9.98 9.02
N ILE A 84 6.19 -9.75 7.70
CA ILE A 84 6.56 -8.49 7.08
C ILE A 84 5.27 -7.77 6.71
N GLU A 85 5.09 -6.55 7.21
CA GLU A 85 3.96 -5.68 6.91
C GLU A 85 4.46 -4.39 6.25
N PHE A 86 3.55 -3.56 5.74
CA PHE A 86 3.86 -2.30 5.07
C PHE A 86 4.77 -1.37 5.89
N GLU A 87 4.65 -1.38 7.23
CA GLU A 87 5.47 -0.54 8.10
C GLU A 87 6.96 -0.86 7.97
N GLN A 88 7.32 -2.13 7.75
CA GLN A 88 8.72 -2.50 7.50
C GLN A 88 9.17 -2.02 6.12
N VAL A 89 8.34 -2.23 5.09
CA VAL A 89 8.65 -1.77 3.72
C VAL A 89 8.87 -0.25 3.67
N ASP A 90 8.06 0.52 4.39
CA ASP A 90 8.17 1.98 4.45
C ASP A 90 9.45 2.43 5.18
N ARG A 91 9.83 1.74 6.26
CA ARG A 91 11.09 2.00 6.97
C ARG A 91 12.32 1.74 6.10
N GLU A 92 12.24 0.73 5.25
CA GLU A 92 13.36 0.26 4.43
C GLU A 92 13.41 0.90 3.04
N ARG A 93 12.48 1.82 2.74
CA ARG A 93 12.32 2.45 1.42
C ARG A 93 13.58 3.13 0.88
N ASN A 94 14.40 3.72 1.75
CA ASN A 94 15.55 4.57 1.39
C ASN A 94 16.92 3.87 1.53
N TRP A 95 16.96 2.55 1.38
CA TRP A 95 18.17 1.73 1.51
C TRP A 95 19.35 2.16 0.62
N ASP A 96 19.05 2.82 -0.49
CA ASP A 96 20.00 3.30 -1.47
C ASP A 96 20.69 4.63 -1.07
N ASP A 97 20.28 5.26 0.03
CA ASP A 97 20.95 6.46 0.57
C ASP A 97 22.44 6.23 0.85
N GLN A 98 22.80 5.02 1.29
CA GLN A 98 24.19 4.64 1.52
C GLN A 98 25.04 4.66 0.24
N ILE A 99 24.45 4.35 -0.92
CA ILE A 99 25.14 4.36 -2.21
C ILE A 99 25.38 5.81 -2.64
N ILE A 100 24.40 6.70 -2.40
CA ILE A 100 24.53 8.14 -2.66
C ILE A 100 25.65 8.75 -1.82
N LEU A 101 25.67 8.46 -0.52
CA LEU A 101 26.72 8.92 0.38
C LEU A 101 28.09 8.42 -0.04
N ASN A 102 28.23 7.12 -0.30
CA ASN A 102 29.49 6.54 -0.75
C ASN A 102 29.97 7.19 -2.05
N GLY A 103 29.07 7.41 -3.02
CA GLY A 103 29.39 8.10 -4.26
C GLY A 103 29.94 9.50 -4.04
N LEU A 104 29.27 10.31 -3.20
CA LEU A 104 29.76 11.63 -2.83
C LEU A 104 31.14 11.56 -2.18
N MET A 105 31.33 10.65 -1.23
CA MET A 105 32.60 10.51 -0.54
C MET A 105 33.72 10.03 -1.46
N PHE A 106 33.43 9.21 -2.47
CA PHE A 106 34.41 8.81 -3.48
C PHE A 106 34.82 9.98 -4.37
N TYR A 107 33.86 10.82 -4.79
CA TYR A 107 34.17 12.03 -5.55
C TYR A 107 34.93 13.08 -4.72
N VAL A 108 34.55 13.28 -3.46
CA VAL A 108 35.27 14.16 -2.53
C VAL A 108 36.68 13.62 -2.28
N GLY A 109 36.81 12.31 -2.05
CA GLY A 109 38.10 11.66 -1.90
C GLY A 109 39.00 11.85 -3.11
N TYR A 110 38.45 11.74 -4.32
CA TYR A 110 39.16 12.05 -5.56
C TYR A 110 39.66 13.50 -5.61
N LEU A 111 38.87 14.48 -5.17
CA LEU A 111 39.30 15.88 -5.19
C LEU A 111 40.44 16.19 -4.23
N TYR A 112 40.46 15.56 -3.05
CA TYR A 112 41.40 15.93 -1.98
C TYR A 112 42.58 14.98 -1.80
N VAL A 113 42.54 13.77 -2.37
CA VAL A 113 43.60 12.77 -2.23
C VAL A 113 44.26 12.52 -3.59
N GLU A 114 45.31 13.30 -3.88
CA GLU A 114 46.05 13.21 -5.16
C GLU A 114 46.60 11.81 -5.44
N ARG A 115 46.99 11.05 -4.40
CA ARG A 115 47.44 9.65 -4.55
C ARG A 115 46.34 8.69 -5.03
N GLY A 116 45.08 9.13 -5.03
CA GLY A 116 43.95 8.38 -5.58
C GLY A 116 43.75 8.58 -7.08
N HIS A 117 44.57 9.41 -7.74
CA HIS A 117 44.51 9.63 -9.18
C HIS A 117 45.28 8.54 -9.94
N HIS A 118 44.80 8.23 -11.15
CA HIS A 118 45.43 7.29 -12.08
C HIS A 118 45.81 5.93 -11.46
N LEU A 119 44.91 5.36 -10.64
CA LEU A 119 45.14 4.07 -10.01
C LEU A 119 45.30 2.97 -11.07
N PRO A 120 46.27 2.05 -10.89
CA PRO A 120 46.43 0.91 -11.78
C PRO A 120 45.22 -0.02 -11.68
N TRP A 121 44.99 -0.80 -12.74
CA TRP A 121 43.89 -1.76 -12.78
C TRP A 121 44.01 -2.83 -11.68
N TRP A 122 45.22 -3.38 -11.47
CA TRP A 122 45.47 -4.47 -10.53
C TRP A 122 46.79 -4.30 -9.76
N ARG A 123 46.77 -4.61 -8.46
CA ARG A 123 47.95 -4.72 -7.60
C ARG A 123 47.76 -5.78 -6.52
N THR A 124 48.58 -6.82 -6.54
CA THR A 124 48.46 -7.96 -5.62
C THR A 124 48.78 -7.56 -4.16
N ASP A 125 49.79 -6.73 -3.94
CA ASP A 125 50.16 -6.23 -2.61
C ASP A 125 49.01 -5.41 -1.98
N GLY A 126 48.37 -4.53 -2.76
CA GLY A 126 47.18 -3.79 -2.35
C GLY A 126 46.00 -4.68 -1.97
N VAL A 127 45.73 -5.73 -2.77
CA VAL A 127 44.68 -6.71 -2.47
C VAL A 127 44.95 -7.43 -1.14
N VAL A 128 46.16 -7.93 -0.93
CA VAL A 128 46.54 -8.64 0.30
C VAL A 128 46.41 -7.72 1.52
N TRP A 129 46.94 -6.50 1.45
CA TRP A 129 46.82 -5.54 2.55
C TRP A 129 45.38 -5.15 2.83
N THR A 130 44.54 -5.00 1.80
CA THR A 130 43.12 -4.72 1.98
C THR A 130 42.42 -5.83 2.78
N VAL A 131 42.70 -7.09 2.45
CA VAL A 131 42.15 -8.25 3.16
C VAL A 131 42.64 -8.31 4.60
N LEU A 132 43.93 -8.11 4.85
CA LEU A 132 44.51 -8.14 6.19
C LEU A 132 43.99 -7.00 7.09
N LEU A 133 43.88 -5.79 6.52
CA LEU A 133 43.34 -4.62 7.23
C LEU A 133 41.85 -4.79 7.55
N HIS A 134 41.11 -5.46 6.67
CA HIS A 134 39.72 -5.81 6.94
C HIS A 134 39.60 -6.85 8.06
N ALA A 135 40.22 -8.02 7.88
CA ALA A 135 40.13 -9.15 8.80
C ALA A 135 40.65 -8.83 10.22
N GLY A 136 41.63 -7.93 10.33
CA GLY A 136 42.16 -7.48 11.61
C GLY A 136 41.48 -6.20 12.12
N PRO A 137 42.06 -5.00 11.86
CA PRO A 137 41.57 -3.74 12.41
C PRO A 137 40.08 -3.45 12.21
N VAL A 138 39.54 -3.65 11.01
CA VAL A 138 38.14 -3.30 10.72
C VAL A 138 37.16 -4.18 11.48
N GLU A 139 37.33 -5.50 11.42
CA GLU A 139 36.48 -6.45 12.17
C GLU A 139 36.54 -6.19 13.68
N PHE A 140 37.75 -5.98 14.23
CA PHE A 140 37.92 -5.69 15.65
C PHE A 140 37.22 -4.38 16.08
N LEU A 141 37.43 -3.29 15.33
CA LEU A 141 36.82 -2.01 15.62
C LEU A 141 35.31 -2.03 15.42
N TYR A 142 34.81 -2.75 14.39
CA TYR A 142 33.37 -2.95 14.19
C TYR A 142 32.75 -3.65 15.39
N TYR A 143 33.33 -4.77 15.84
CA TYR A 143 32.79 -5.55 16.96
C TYR A 143 32.53 -4.67 18.19
N TRP A 144 33.50 -3.82 18.56
CA TRP A 144 33.35 -2.92 19.70
C TRP A 144 32.39 -1.77 19.45
N LEU A 145 32.42 -1.17 18.25
CA LEU A 145 31.46 -0.12 17.86
C LEU A 145 30.03 -0.66 17.91
N HIS A 146 29.79 -1.81 17.30
CA HIS A 146 28.48 -2.45 17.23
C HIS A 146 27.98 -2.83 18.63
N ARG A 147 28.84 -3.42 19.47
CA ARG A 147 28.50 -3.69 20.87
C ARG A 147 28.19 -2.41 21.65
N ALA A 148 28.90 -1.31 21.39
CA ALA A 148 28.59 -0.01 21.99
C ALA A 148 27.23 0.54 21.50
N LEU A 149 26.90 0.36 20.21
CA LEU A 149 25.60 0.73 19.64
C LEU A 149 24.44 -0.03 20.29
N HIS A 150 24.68 -1.23 20.86
CA HIS A 150 23.72 -1.98 21.66
C HIS A 150 23.61 -1.54 23.12
N HIS A 151 24.43 -0.60 23.56
CA HIS A 151 24.22 0.07 24.84
C HIS A 151 22.94 0.91 24.78
N HIS A 152 22.09 0.83 25.81
CA HIS A 152 20.73 1.41 25.85
C HIS A 152 20.61 2.85 25.31
N TYR A 153 21.62 3.70 25.60
CA TYR A 153 21.66 5.08 25.14
C TYR A 153 21.82 5.20 23.61
N LEU A 154 22.80 4.50 23.03
CA LEU A 154 23.08 4.53 21.59
C LEU A 154 22.05 3.71 20.81
N TYR A 155 21.59 2.60 21.38
CA TYR A 155 20.57 1.75 20.76
C TYR A 155 19.30 2.54 20.48
N SER A 156 18.75 3.22 21.50
CA SER A 156 17.51 3.98 21.33
C SER A 156 17.60 5.11 20.30
N ARG A 157 18.81 5.64 20.04
CA ARG A 157 19.08 6.79 19.17
C ARG A 157 19.50 6.46 17.75
N TYR A 158 20.27 5.40 17.58
CA TYR A 158 20.93 5.07 16.32
C TYR A 158 20.50 3.68 15.85
N HIS A 159 20.77 2.66 16.66
CA HIS A 159 20.73 1.29 16.18
C HIS A 159 19.36 0.59 16.26
N SER A 160 18.42 1.10 17.07
CA SER A 160 17.06 0.56 17.20
C SER A 160 16.26 0.61 15.90
N HIS A 161 16.60 1.53 14.98
CA HIS A 161 15.94 1.60 13.69
C HIS A 161 16.28 0.39 12.82
N HIS A 162 17.53 -0.04 12.80
CA HIS A 162 17.98 -1.25 12.09
C HIS A 162 17.27 -2.50 12.64
N HIS A 163 17.25 -2.64 13.97
CA HIS A 163 16.60 -3.74 14.66
C HIS A 163 15.08 -3.74 14.66
N SER A 164 14.45 -2.67 14.17
CA SER A 164 12.99 -2.64 13.99
C SER A 164 12.53 -3.60 12.89
N SER A 165 13.43 -4.09 12.05
CA SER A 165 13.20 -5.11 11.02
C SER A 165 13.71 -6.47 11.50
N ILE A 166 12.91 -7.17 12.31
CA ILE A 166 13.31 -8.46 12.89
C ILE A 166 13.44 -9.53 11.80
N VAL A 167 12.55 -9.52 10.81
CA VAL A 167 12.71 -10.34 9.60
C VAL A 167 13.61 -9.56 8.66
N THR A 168 14.88 -9.93 8.63
CA THR A 168 15.84 -9.23 7.79
C THR A 168 15.61 -9.55 6.31
N GLU A 169 15.70 -8.51 5.48
CA GLU A 169 15.91 -8.62 4.04
C GLU A 169 17.28 -8.01 3.71
N PRO A 170 17.92 -8.29 2.55
CA PRO A 170 19.17 -7.63 2.15
C PRO A 170 19.12 -6.10 2.29
N ILE A 171 17.94 -5.51 2.09
CA ILE A 171 17.65 -4.08 2.32
C ILE A 171 17.93 -3.63 3.75
N THR A 172 17.56 -4.44 4.74
CA THR A 172 17.73 -4.15 6.17
C THR A 172 19.19 -3.87 6.54
N SER A 173 20.14 -4.48 5.81
CA SER A 173 21.58 -4.35 6.05
C SER A 173 22.12 -2.92 5.98
N VAL A 174 21.38 -2.02 5.33
CA VAL A 174 21.80 -0.64 5.08
C VAL A 174 20.76 0.38 5.55
N VAL A 175 19.81 -0.05 6.38
CA VAL A 175 18.80 0.83 6.96
C VAL A 175 19.25 1.23 8.36
N HIS A 176 20.03 2.31 8.41
CA HIS A 176 20.51 2.93 9.64
C HIS A 176 20.40 4.45 9.54
N PRO A 177 20.34 5.15 10.68
CA PRO A 177 20.44 6.61 10.71
C PRO A 177 21.74 7.14 10.10
N PHE A 178 21.73 8.39 9.66
CA PHE A 178 22.86 8.99 8.94
C PHE A 178 24.17 8.97 9.75
N GLY A 179 24.12 9.35 11.03
CA GLY A 179 25.30 9.36 11.91
C GLY A 179 25.94 7.98 12.09
N GLU A 180 25.13 6.92 12.12
CA GLU A 180 25.61 5.54 12.19
C GLU A 180 26.29 5.12 10.88
N HIS A 181 25.71 5.48 9.73
CA HIS A 181 26.35 5.26 8.43
C HIS A 181 27.68 6.00 8.27
N VAL A 182 27.82 7.22 8.80
CA VAL A 182 29.09 7.95 8.79
C VAL A 182 30.15 7.18 9.59
N ALA A 183 29.78 6.63 10.77
CA ALA A 183 30.69 5.82 11.57
C ALA A 183 31.14 4.55 10.82
N TYR A 184 30.20 3.83 10.19
CA TYR A 184 30.54 2.67 9.35
C TYR A 184 31.38 3.04 8.12
N PHE A 185 31.10 4.18 7.47
CA PHE A 185 31.89 4.65 6.34
C PHE A 185 33.35 4.91 6.75
N ILE A 186 33.58 5.63 7.84
CA ILE A 186 34.94 5.90 8.35
C ILE A 186 35.68 4.60 8.63
N LEU A 187 34.99 3.66 9.27
CA LEU A 187 35.54 2.34 9.59
C LEU A 187 35.92 1.55 8.32
N PHE A 188 35.01 1.47 7.34
CA PHE A 188 35.26 0.78 6.07
C PHE A 188 36.23 1.52 5.15
N ALA A 189 36.45 2.82 5.36
CA ALA A 189 37.46 3.58 4.63
C ALA A 189 38.90 3.23 5.06
N ILE A 190 39.12 2.57 6.21
CA ILE A 190 40.47 2.26 6.71
C ILE A 190 41.32 1.50 5.68
N PRO A 191 40.89 0.36 5.10
CA PRO A 191 41.71 -0.35 4.12
C PRO A 191 41.91 0.45 2.82
N LEU A 192 40.88 1.18 2.40
CA LEU A 192 40.90 1.98 1.17
C LEU A 192 41.88 3.15 1.27
N LEU A 193 41.75 3.96 2.34
CA LEU A 193 42.63 5.10 2.57
C LEU A 193 44.06 4.66 2.85
N THR A 194 44.26 3.58 3.62
CA THR A 194 45.61 3.07 3.90
C THR A 194 46.31 2.69 2.61
N THR A 195 45.67 1.88 1.75
CA THR A 195 46.28 1.44 0.49
C THR A 195 46.50 2.57 -0.50
N VAL A 196 45.61 3.57 -0.56
CA VAL A 196 45.80 4.78 -1.38
C VAL A 196 46.98 5.60 -0.86
N LEU A 197 47.03 5.87 0.45
CA LEU A 197 48.08 6.67 1.06
C LEU A 197 49.44 5.98 0.99
N THR A 198 49.52 4.66 1.00
CA THR A 198 50.78 3.92 0.84
C THR A 198 51.14 3.64 -0.62
N GLY A 199 50.33 4.08 -1.60
CA GLY A 199 50.58 3.85 -3.03
C GLY A 199 50.41 2.39 -3.47
N MET A 200 49.65 1.60 -2.71
CA MET A 200 49.37 0.18 -3.00
C MET A 200 47.98 -0.05 -3.62
N ALA A 201 47.12 0.97 -3.66
CA ALA A 201 45.76 0.84 -4.18
C ALA A 201 45.71 0.49 -5.67
N SER A 202 44.66 -0.23 -6.06
CA SER A 202 44.27 -0.49 -7.44
C SER A 202 42.75 -0.42 -7.60
N LEU A 203 42.28 -0.17 -8.83
CA LEU A 203 40.85 -0.12 -9.13
C LEU A 203 40.14 -1.44 -8.78
N ALA A 204 40.77 -2.59 -9.10
CA ALA A 204 40.23 -3.90 -8.76
C ALA A 204 40.15 -4.14 -7.25
N SER A 205 41.18 -3.77 -6.47
CA SER A 205 41.14 -3.91 -5.00
C SER A 205 40.05 -3.02 -4.37
N PHE A 206 39.86 -1.80 -4.88
CA PHE A 206 38.85 -0.87 -4.38
C PHE A 206 37.44 -1.39 -4.66
N ALA A 207 37.14 -1.69 -5.92
CA ALA A 207 35.84 -2.17 -6.34
C ALA A 207 35.52 -3.54 -5.72
N GLY A 208 36.50 -4.44 -5.67
CA GLY A 208 36.38 -5.77 -5.07
C GLY A 208 36.06 -5.70 -3.58
N TYR A 209 36.73 -4.83 -2.82
CA TYR A 209 36.50 -4.67 -1.38
C TYR A 209 35.09 -4.15 -1.06
N ILE A 210 34.65 -3.10 -1.74
CA ILE A 210 33.29 -2.56 -1.55
C ILE A 210 32.23 -3.58 -1.99
N THR A 211 32.47 -4.29 -3.10
CA THR A 211 31.56 -5.37 -3.55
C THR A 211 31.51 -6.51 -2.55
N TYR A 212 32.63 -6.87 -1.92
CA TYR A 212 32.69 -7.88 -0.87
C TYR A 212 31.86 -7.46 0.37
N ILE A 213 31.96 -6.20 0.81
CA ILE A 213 31.13 -5.67 1.90
C ILE A 213 29.64 -5.76 1.54
N ASP A 214 29.25 -5.29 0.35
CA ASP A 214 27.87 -5.35 -0.12
C ASP A 214 27.37 -6.81 -0.19
N PHE A 215 28.21 -7.73 -0.69
CA PHE A 215 27.89 -9.15 -0.79
C PHE A 215 27.66 -9.77 0.59
N MET A 216 28.59 -9.56 1.51
CA MET A 216 28.51 -10.12 2.86
C MET A 216 27.28 -9.59 3.60
N ASN A 217 27.06 -8.27 3.58
CA ASN A 217 25.90 -7.64 4.20
C ASN A 217 24.57 -8.17 3.63
N ASN A 218 24.45 -8.29 2.30
CA ASN A 218 23.24 -8.81 1.67
C ASN A 218 23.00 -10.28 2.01
N MET A 219 24.06 -11.10 1.96
CA MET A 219 24.01 -12.51 2.33
C MET A 219 23.55 -12.67 3.79
N GLY A 220 24.16 -11.96 4.74
CA GLY A 220 23.84 -12.08 6.16
C GLY A 220 22.44 -11.67 6.55
N HIS A 221 21.83 -10.75 5.80
CA HIS A 221 20.47 -10.28 6.04
C HIS A 221 19.41 -11.05 5.22
N CYS A 222 19.78 -12.18 4.60
CA CYS A 222 18.81 -13.07 3.99
C CYS A 222 18.06 -13.87 5.07
N ASN A 223 16.72 -13.93 4.99
CA ASN A 223 15.91 -14.78 5.88
C ASN A 223 15.87 -16.27 5.43
N PHE A 224 16.93 -16.75 4.78
CA PHE A 224 17.09 -18.15 4.41
C PHE A 224 18.55 -18.57 4.50
N GLU A 225 18.78 -19.81 4.93
CA GLU A 225 20.11 -20.40 4.99
C GLU A 225 20.46 -21.06 3.66
N HIS A 226 21.63 -20.75 3.10
CA HIS A 226 22.08 -21.30 1.83
C HIS A 226 23.54 -21.73 1.83
N ILE A 227 24.28 -21.51 2.92
CA ILE A 227 25.65 -21.99 3.06
C ILE A 227 25.58 -23.48 3.42
N PRO A 228 25.99 -24.40 2.54
CA PRO A 228 25.85 -25.82 2.77
C PRO A 228 26.90 -26.33 3.78
N LYS A 229 26.56 -27.38 4.54
CA LYS A 229 27.43 -27.92 5.61
C LYS A 229 28.84 -28.28 5.14
N TRP A 230 28.97 -28.78 3.91
CA TRP A 230 30.26 -29.23 3.36
C TRP A 230 31.31 -28.12 3.30
N VAL A 231 30.90 -26.84 3.20
CA VAL A 231 31.81 -25.69 3.17
C VAL A 231 32.61 -25.61 4.48
N PHE A 232 31.95 -25.79 5.62
CA PHE A 232 32.62 -25.82 6.92
C PHE A 232 33.28 -27.17 7.22
N SER A 233 32.86 -28.27 6.59
CA SER A 233 33.54 -29.56 6.71
C SER A 233 34.88 -29.60 5.96
N VAL A 234 34.95 -28.98 4.78
CA VAL A 234 36.18 -28.93 3.96
C VAL A 234 37.22 -28.00 4.56
N PHE A 235 36.80 -26.85 5.10
CA PHE A 235 37.71 -25.93 5.78
C PHE A 235 37.09 -25.45 7.12
N PRO A 236 37.24 -26.23 8.21
CA PRO A 236 36.65 -25.93 9.51
C PRO A 236 36.94 -24.53 10.08
N PRO A 237 38.14 -23.94 9.91
CA PRO A 237 38.41 -22.58 10.36
C PRO A 237 37.48 -21.51 9.76
N LEU A 238 36.87 -21.78 8.59
CA LEU A 238 35.96 -20.85 7.92
C LEU A 238 34.75 -20.46 8.77
N LYS A 239 34.30 -21.34 9.68
CA LYS A 239 33.20 -21.07 10.61
C LYS A 239 33.47 -19.82 11.48
N TYR A 240 34.73 -19.52 11.75
CA TYR A 240 35.13 -18.36 12.55
C TYR A 240 35.42 -17.11 11.69
N LEU A 241 35.64 -17.30 10.38
CA LEU A 241 36.02 -16.23 9.44
C LEU A 241 34.85 -15.77 8.56
N LEU A 242 33.72 -16.46 8.60
CA LEU A 242 32.55 -16.17 7.78
C LEU A 242 31.28 -16.51 8.57
N TYR A 243 30.45 -15.51 8.89
CA TYR A 243 29.14 -15.78 9.47
C TYR A 243 28.21 -16.45 8.45
N THR A 244 27.10 -16.98 8.95
CA THR A 244 25.97 -17.41 8.12
C THR A 244 24.78 -16.45 8.25
N PRO A 245 23.83 -16.46 7.29
CA PRO A 245 22.57 -15.70 7.45
C PRO A 245 21.83 -16.08 8.74
N SER A 246 21.83 -17.36 9.12
CA SER A 246 21.25 -17.83 10.39
C SER A 246 21.96 -17.25 11.63
N TYR A 247 23.29 -17.14 11.60
CA TYR A 247 24.07 -16.53 12.69
C TYR A 247 23.70 -15.05 12.90
N HIS A 248 23.61 -14.28 11.81
CA HIS A 248 23.26 -12.86 11.87
C HIS A 248 21.78 -12.63 12.17
N SER A 249 20.89 -13.53 11.72
CA SER A 249 19.47 -13.46 12.07
C SER A 249 19.22 -13.62 13.59
N LEU A 250 20.05 -14.40 14.29
CA LEU A 250 19.99 -14.48 15.75
C LEU A 250 20.31 -13.16 16.43
N HIS A 251 21.25 -12.40 15.89
CA HIS A 251 21.55 -11.06 16.37
C HIS A 251 20.30 -10.15 16.32
N HIS A 252 19.54 -10.20 15.24
CA HIS A 252 18.30 -9.45 15.06
C HIS A 252 17.11 -9.93 15.91
N THR A 253 17.17 -11.15 16.44
CA THR A 253 16.07 -11.71 17.24
C THR A 253 16.35 -11.71 18.74
N GLN A 254 17.61 -11.86 19.16
CA GLN A 254 18.04 -11.88 20.57
C GLN A 254 18.62 -10.55 21.04
N PHE A 255 19.07 -9.68 20.11
CA PHE A 255 19.67 -8.35 20.33
C PHE A 255 20.95 -8.30 21.19
N ARG A 256 21.28 -9.34 21.95
CA ARG A 256 22.38 -9.33 22.94
C ARG A 256 23.52 -10.30 22.64
N THR A 257 23.55 -10.82 21.42
CA THR A 257 24.49 -11.86 21.00
C THR A 257 24.92 -11.61 19.55
N ASN A 258 25.99 -12.28 19.11
CA ASN A 258 26.45 -12.29 17.72
C ASN A 258 26.74 -10.88 17.15
N TYR A 259 27.69 -10.14 17.76
CA TYR A 259 28.02 -8.76 17.40
C TYR A 259 29.07 -8.61 16.29
N SER A 260 29.73 -9.69 15.86
CA SER A 260 30.80 -9.61 14.86
C SER A 260 30.29 -9.04 13.53
N LEU A 261 31.19 -8.40 12.76
CA LEU A 261 30.85 -7.94 11.41
C LEU A 261 30.71 -9.14 10.49
N PHE A 262 31.80 -9.74 9.98
CA PHE A 262 31.72 -10.92 9.10
C PHE A 262 32.43 -12.14 9.71
N MET A 263 33.29 -11.93 10.71
CA MET A 263 34.10 -12.98 11.33
C MET A 263 33.60 -13.32 12.75
N PRO A 264 32.80 -14.38 12.94
CA PRO A 264 32.31 -14.81 14.26
C PRO A 264 33.40 -15.01 15.31
N MET A 265 34.67 -15.19 14.92
CA MET A 265 35.82 -15.34 15.82
C MET A 265 35.78 -14.38 17.01
N TYR A 266 35.42 -13.11 16.82
CA TYR A 266 35.37 -12.13 17.90
C TYR A 266 34.27 -12.43 18.93
N ASP A 267 33.11 -12.90 18.50
CA ASP A 267 32.07 -13.37 19.42
C ASP A 267 32.47 -14.61 20.21
N TYR A 268 33.26 -15.51 19.61
CA TYR A 268 33.82 -16.66 20.33
C TYR A 268 34.87 -16.22 21.36
N ILE A 269 35.79 -15.33 20.97
CA ILE A 269 36.84 -14.79 21.86
C ILE A 269 36.24 -14.08 23.06
N TYR A 270 35.20 -13.26 22.85
CA TYR A 270 34.60 -12.43 23.89
C TYR A 270 33.33 -13.02 24.52
N GLY A 271 32.96 -14.25 24.14
CA GLY A 271 31.84 -14.99 24.74
C GLY A 271 30.46 -14.38 24.48
N THR A 272 30.27 -13.71 23.33
CA THR A 272 28.99 -13.11 22.92
C THR A 272 28.23 -13.92 21.86
N MET A 273 28.74 -15.09 21.49
CA MET A 273 28.08 -16.01 20.57
C MET A 273 26.82 -16.64 21.19
N ASP A 274 25.72 -16.68 20.45
CA ASP A 274 24.46 -17.29 20.88
C ASP A 274 24.54 -18.82 20.83
N ARG A 275 24.19 -19.48 21.94
CA ARG A 275 24.27 -20.95 22.09
C ARG A 275 23.41 -21.71 21.07
N SER A 276 22.37 -21.08 20.52
CA SER A 276 21.49 -21.70 19.53
C SER A 276 21.98 -21.57 18.08
N SER A 277 23.10 -20.87 17.83
CA SER A 277 23.59 -20.60 16.47
C SER A 277 23.76 -21.85 15.61
N ASP A 278 24.40 -22.89 16.14
CA ASP A 278 24.61 -24.14 15.40
C ASP A 278 23.29 -24.87 15.15
N ALA A 279 22.42 -24.95 16.16
CA ALA A 279 21.13 -25.61 16.03
C ALA A 279 20.22 -24.90 15.00
N LEU A 280 20.20 -23.56 15.00
CA LEU A 280 19.41 -22.78 14.04
C LEU A 280 19.94 -22.97 12.61
N TYR A 281 21.25 -22.94 12.41
CA TYR A 281 21.88 -23.21 11.11
C TYR A 281 21.47 -24.58 10.56
N GLU A 282 21.58 -25.63 11.39
CA GLU A 282 21.24 -26.99 10.97
C GLU A 282 19.75 -27.17 10.70
N ASN A 283 18.88 -26.64 11.57
CA ASN A 283 17.43 -26.72 11.41
C ASN A 283 16.95 -25.95 10.17
N SER A 284 17.58 -24.81 9.87
CA SER A 284 17.26 -24.03 8.66
C SER A 284 17.63 -24.81 7.40
N LEU A 285 18.77 -25.50 7.37
CA LEU A 285 19.17 -26.27 6.18
C LEU A 285 18.25 -27.44 5.82
N VAL A 286 17.60 -28.06 6.80
CA VAL A 286 16.71 -29.21 6.56
C VAL A 286 15.25 -28.81 6.30
N ARG A 287 14.91 -27.52 6.46
CA ARG A 287 13.55 -27.03 6.29
C ARG A 287 13.11 -27.08 4.81
N THR A 288 12.07 -27.87 4.53
CA THR A 288 11.52 -28.08 3.19
C THR A 288 10.63 -26.92 2.71
N GLU A 289 10.33 -26.88 1.41
CA GLU A 289 9.35 -25.96 0.84
C GLU A 289 7.98 -26.11 1.52
N GLU A 290 7.26 -24.99 1.64
CA GLU A 290 5.96 -24.92 2.31
C GLU A 290 4.83 -25.25 1.34
N SER A 291 4.01 -26.25 1.67
CA SER A 291 2.77 -26.55 0.94
C SER A 291 1.69 -25.52 1.28
N PRO A 292 1.07 -24.85 0.28
CA PRO A 292 -0.02 -23.92 0.50
C PRO A 292 -1.37 -24.65 0.67
N ASP A 293 -2.25 -24.10 1.51
CA ASP A 293 -3.66 -24.48 1.57
C ASP A 293 -4.46 -23.79 0.45
N VAL A 294 -4.07 -22.57 0.08
CA VAL A 294 -4.71 -21.78 -0.97
C VAL A 294 -3.68 -21.19 -1.93
N VAL A 295 -3.92 -21.35 -3.23
CA VAL A 295 -3.13 -20.73 -4.29
C VAL A 295 -3.98 -19.68 -5.03
N HIS A 296 -3.44 -18.48 -5.22
CA HIS A 296 -4.01 -17.47 -6.11
C HIS A 296 -3.15 -17.33 -7.36
N LEU A 297 -3.71 -17.69 -8.52
CA LEU A 297 -3.01 -17.63 -9.79
C LEU A 297 -3.28 -16.29 -10.50
N THR A 298 -2.28 -15.41 -10.53
CA THR A 298 -2.33 -14.11 -11.22
C THR A 298 -1.49 -14.12 -12.51
N HIS A 299 -1.42 -13.00 -13.21
CA HIS A 299 -0.51 -12.80 -14.34
C HIS A 299 -0.07 -11.33 -14.43
N LEU A 300 0.97 -11.06 -15.22
CA LEU A 300 1.45 -9.70 -15.44
C LEU A 300 0.42 -8.92 -16.28
N THR A 301 0.10 -7.69 -15.92
CA THR A 301 -0.92 -6.91 -16.62
C THR A 301 -0.30 -6.08 -17.73
N THR A 302 0.49 -5.09 -17.35
CA THR A 302 1.25 -4.22 -18.26
C THR A 302 2.74 -4.57 -18.23
N PRO A 303 3.55 -4.16 -19.22
CA PRO A 303 5.01 -4.33 -19.16
C PRO A 303 5.64 -3.73 -17.89
N GLU A 304 5.02 -2.71 -17.30
CA GLU A 304 5.47 -2.07 -16.05
C GLU A 304 5.04 -2.84 -14.79
N SER A 305 4.04 -3.74 -14.89
CA SER A 305 3.50 -4.46 -13.73
C SER A 305 4.52 -5.38 -13.04
N ILE A 306 5.56 -5.82 -13.73
CA ILE A 306 6.63 -6.62 -13.13
C ILE A 306 7.35 -5.88 -12.00
N TYR A 307 7.46 -4.56 -12.10
CA TYR A 307 8.11 -3.72 -11.09
C TYR A 307 7.29 -3.60 -9.81
N HIS A 308 5.99 -3.89 -9.88
CA HIS A 308 5.05 -3.89 -8.76
C HIS A 308 4.86 -5.28 -8.15
N LEU A 309 5.52 -6.33 -8.67
CA LEU A 309 5.59 -7.60 -7.96
C LEU A 309 6.46 -7.44 -6.71
N ARG A 310 6.12 -8.17 -5.63
CA ARG A 310 6.91 -8.20 -4.39
C ARG A 310 8.39 -8.53 -4.63
N LEU A 311 8.66 -9.41 -5.61
CA LEU A 311 10.00 -9.79 -6.04
C LEU A 311 10.78 -8.64 -6.69
N GLY A 312 10.11 -7.63 -7.23
CA GLY A 312 10.70 -6.46 -7.86
C GLY A 312 11.10 -5.40 -6.84
N PHE A 313 10.61 -4.18 -7.04
CA PHE A 313 10.93 -3.05 -6.16
C PHE A 313 9.93 -2.99 -5.00
N ALA A 314 10.43 -3.15 -3.77
CA ALA A 314 9.58 -3.18 -2.57
C ALA A 314 8.64 -1.96 -2.49
N TYR A 315 9.21 -0.79 -2.74
CA TYR A 315 8.50 0.47 -2.71
C TYR A 315 7.35 0.52 -3.73
N LEU A 316 7.61 0.14 -4.99
CA LEU A 316 6.58 0.13 -6.03
C LEU A 316 5.53 -0.94 -5.77
N ALA A 317 5.93 -2.13 -5.32
CA ALA A 317 5.01 -3.19 -4.93
C ALA A 317 4.11 -2.78 -3.76
N SER A 318 4.58 -1.90 -2.88
CA SER A 318 3.79 -1.38 -1.77
C SER A 318 2.78 -0.30 -2.15
N GLU A 319 2.81 0.19 -3.39
CA GLU A 319 1.90 1.21 -3.90
C GLU A 319 0.97 0.64 -4.99
N PRO A 320 -0.28 1.13 -5.08
CA PRO A 320 -1.19 0.73 -6.14
C PRO A 320 -0.58 0.98 -7.52
N HIS A 321 -0.66 -0.04 -8.39
CA HIS A 321 -0.14 0.03 -9.74
C HIS A 321 -0.73 1.22 -10.50
N ASN A 322 0.15 2.10 -10.94
CA ASN A 322 -0.17 3.26 -11.74
C ASN A 322 0.98 3.55 -12.69
N SER A 323 0.71 3.69 -13.99
CA SER A 323 1.75 3.94 -14.98
C SER A 323 2.39 5.30 -14.74
N LYS A 324 3.71 5.32 -14.56
CA LYS A 324 4.52 6.52 -14.38
C LYS A 324 5.45 6.70 -15.57
N TRP A 325 5.66 7.94 -15.99
CA TRP A 325 6.47 8.25 -17.16
C TRP A 325 7.90 7.72 -17.06
N TYR A 326 8.51 7.73 -15.87
CA TYR A 326 9.90 7.31 -15.68
C TYR A 326 10.08 5.79 -15.77
N LEU A 327 9.04 4.98 -15.52
CA LEU A 327 9.12 3.53 -15.68
C LEU A 327 9.32 3.13 -17.15
N ARG A 328 8.95 4.01 -18.09
CA ARG A 328 9.25 3.82 -19.51
C ARG A 328 10.75 3.87 -19.82
N LEU A 329 11.56 4.52 -18.99
CA LEU A 329 13.02 4.51 -19.13
C LEU A 329 13.61 3.13 -18.80
N MET A 330 12.89 2.30 -18.04
CA MET A 330 13.29 0.94 -17.69
C MET A 330 12.96 -0.10 -18.77
N TRP A 331 12.56 0.32 -19.97
CA TRP A 331 12.22 -0.58 -21.07
C TRP A 331 13.29 -1.65 -21.39
N PRO A 332 14.62 -1.41 -21.26
CA PRO A 332 15.59 -2.46 -21.53
C PRO A 332 15.45 -3.61 -20.53
N VAL A 333 15.23 -3.29 -19.25
CA VAL A 333 15.00 -4.28 -18.18
C VAL A 333 13.69 -5.03 -18.44
N THR A 334 12.65 -4.31 -18.86
CA THR A 334 11.37 -4.92 -19.23
C THR A 334 11.53 -5.93 -20.37
N ILE A 335 12.27 -5.59 -21.43
CA ILE A 335 12.51 -6.51 -22.56
C ILE A 335 13.29 -7.74 -22.10
N TRP A 336 14.37 -7.56 -21.33
CA TRP A 336 15.15 -8.67 -20.80
C TRP A 336 14.28 -9.61 -19.96
N SER A 337 13.42 -9.05 -19.11
CA SER A 337 12.45 -9.84 -18.37
C SER A 337 11.47 -10.57 -19.29
N MET A 338 10.92 -9.91 -20.30
CA MET A 338 10.01 -10.53 -21.26
C MET A 338 10.67 -11.70 -22.00
N LEU A 339 11.94 -11.57 -22.37
CA LEU A 339 12.71 -12.63 -23.02
C LEU A 339 12.96 -13.81 -22.07
N ILE A 340 13.36 -13.55 -20.82
CA ILE A 340 13.54 -14.59 -19.79
C ILE A 340 12.21 -15.32 -19.56
N ASN A 341 11.12 -14.59 -19.36
CA ASN A 341 9.79 -15.14 -19.17
C ASN A 341 9.32 -15.98 -20.37
N TRP A 342 9.67 -15.56 -21.58
CA TRP A 342 9.37 -16.31 -22.80
C TRP A 342 10.18 -17.60 -22.91
N MET A 343 11.45 -17.62 -22.50
CA MET A 343 12.31 -18.81 -22.54
C MET A 343 11.96 -19.84 -21.45
N TYR A 344 11.72 -19.40 -20.21
CA TYR A 344 11.50 -20.32 -19.08
C TYR A 344 10.04 -20.75 -18.91
N GLY A 345 9.07 -19.91 -19.29
CA GLY A 345 7.67 -20.29 -19.50
C GLY A 345 7.00 -21.08 -18.37
N ARG A 346 7.35 -20.83 -17.10
CA ARG A 346 6.77 -21.51 -15.94
C ARG A 346 6.20 -20.53 -14.94
N THR A 347 5.15 -20.96 -14.24
CA THR A 347 4.61 -20.21 -13.11
C THR A 347 5.66 -20.11 -12.00
N PHE A 348 5.63 -19.01 -11.27
CA PHE A 348 6.54 -18.78 -10.14
C PHE A 348 5.81 -18.14 -8.97
N ILE A 349 6.29 -18.42 -7.77
CA ILE A 349 5.72 -17.88 -6.52
C ILE A 349 6.14 -16.42 -6.37
N VAL A 350 5.18 -15.53 -6.20
CA VAL A 350 5.39 -14.09 -6.05
C VAL A 350 5.48 -13.70 -4.58
N GLU A 351 4.59 -14.26 -3.76
CA GLU A 351 4.41 -13.89 -2.36
C GLU A 351 3.72 -15.01 -1.58
N ARG A 352 3.85 -14.94 -0.25
CA ARG A 352 3.21 -15.84 0.71
C ARG A 352 2.42 -15.01 1.73
N ASN A 353 1.28 -15.52 2.16
CA ASN A 353 0.49 -14.92 3.23
C ASN A 353 0.03 -16.00 4.20
N THR A 354 -0.36 -15.56 5.39
CA THR A 354 -0.95 -16.45 6.39
C THR A 354 -2.28 -15.87 6.81
N PHE A 355 -3.33 -16.69 6.80
CA PHE A 355 -4.66 -16.31 7.22
C PHE A 355 -5.17 -17.28 8.27
N LYS A 356 -5.14 -16.88 9.54
CA LYS A 356 -5.40 -17.79 10.67
C LYS A 356 -4.45 -19.00 10.60
N HIS A 357 -4.97 -20.19 10.31
CA HIS A 357 -4.20 -21.42 10.16
C HIS A 357 -3.90 -21.77 8.69
N LEU A 358 -4.44 -21.02 7.72
CA LEU A 358 -4.28 -21.28 6.29
C LEU A 358 -3.02 -20.62 5.75
N LYS A 359 -2.26 -21.40 4.97
CA LYS A 359 -1.08 -20.95 4.24
C LYS A 359 -1.48 -20.57 2.82
N LEU A 360 -1.21 -19.33 2.45
CA LEU A 360 -1.61 -18.80 1.15
C LEU A 360 -0.36 -18.51 0.31
N GLN A 361 -0.44 -18.76 -0.99
CA GLN A 361 0.58 -18.36 -1.95
C GLN A 361 -0.05 -17.69 -3.17
N THR A 362 0.61 -16.68 -3.70
CA THR A 362 0.26 -16.10 -5.01
C THR A 362 1.28 -16.56 -6.04
N TRP A 363 0.82 -17.18 -7.11
CA TRP A 363 1.65 -17.62 -8.23
C TRP A 363 1.36 -16.75 -9.44
N ALA A 364 2.38 -16.38 -10.20
CA ALA A 364 2.22 -15.61 -11.43
C ALA A 364 2.49 -16.48 -12.65
N VAL A 365 1.58 -16.42 -13.63
CA VAL A 365 1.85 -16.81 -15.00
C VAL A 365 2.73 -15.73 -15.64
N PRO A 366 3.91 -16.05 -16.21
CA PRO A 366 4.86 -15.07 -16.74
C PRO A 366 4.43 -14.53 -18.12
N LYS A 367 3.16 -14.10 -18.22
CA LYS A 367 2.53 -13.59 -19.44
C LYS A 367 1.81 -12.28 -19.15
N TYR A 368 1.92 -11.36 -20.10
CA TYR A 368 1.31 -10.04 -20.07
C TYR A 368 -0.09 -10.06 -20.68
N THR A 369 -0.98 -9.15 -20.29
CA THR A 369 -2.35 -9.03 -20.84
C THR A 369 -2.38 -9.07 -22.38
N ILE A 370 -1.43 -8.42 -23.05
CA ILE A 370 -1.36 -8.43 -24.52
C ILE A 370 -1.22 -9.83 -25.12
N GLN A 371 -0.54 -10.75 -24.42
CA GLN A 371 -0.32 -12.13 -24.86
C GLN A 371 -1.58 -12.99 -24.68
N TYR A 372 -2.43 -12.70 -23.69
CA TYR A 372 -3.72 -13.40 -23.52
C TYR A 372 -4.67 -13.15 -24.71
N TYR A 373 -4.57 -11.98 -25.34
CA TYR A 373 -5.35 -11.67 -26.54
C TYR A 373 -4.78 -12.28 -27.83
N MET A 374 -3.57 -12.84 -27.80
CA MET A 374 -2.96 -13.52 -28.95
C MET A 374 -3.46 -14.96 -29.05
N GLN A 375 -4.23 -15.28 -30.11
CA GLN A 375 -4.83 -16.61 -30.28
C GLN A 375 -3.81 -17.76 -30.25
N TRP A 376 -2.64 -17.57 -30.88
CA TRP A 376 -1.56 -18.58 -30.93
C TRP A 376 -0.88 -18.83 -29.57
N GLN A 377 -1.05 -17.95 -28.57
CA GLN A 377 -0.53 -18.14 -27.21
C GLN A 377 -1.48 -18.94 -26.31
N ARG A 378 -2.74 -19.13 -26.70
CA ARG A 378 -3.78 -19.71 -25.83
C ARG A 378 -3.42 -21.09 -25.29
N GLU A 379 -2.89 -21.97 -26.14
CA GLU A 379 -2.51 -23.32 -25.74
C GLU A 379 -1.35 -23.30 -24.74
N SER A 380 -0.33 -22.48 -24.98
CA SER A 380 0.80 -22.29 -24.05
C SER A 380 0.35 -21.73 -22.70
N ILE A 381 -0.55 -20.75 -22.71
CA ILE A 381 -1.12 -20.16 -21.48
C ILE A 381 -1.92 -21.20 -20.70
N ASN A 382 -2.83 -21.91 -21.37
CA ASN A 382 -3.62 -22.97 -20.73
C ASN A 382 -2.74 -24.12 -20.22
N GLY A 383 -1.67 -24.48 -20.92
CA GLY A 383 -0.69 -25.45 -20.43
C GLY A 383 -0.06 -25.02 -19.11
N MET A 384 0.40 -23.77 -19.00
CA MET A 384 0.95 -23.26 -17.73
C MET A 384 -0.07 -23.19 -16.60
N ILE A 385 -1.33 -22.83 -16.90
CA ILE A 385 -2.40 -22.81 -15.89
C ILE A 385 -2.72 -24.24 -15.44
N GLU A 386 -2.80 -25.20 -16.36
CA GLU A 386 -3.02 -26.60 -16.06
C GLU A 386 -1.88 -27.20 -15.23
N ASP A 387 -0.63 -26.93 -15.59
CA ASP A 387 0.55 -27.35 -14.83
C ASP A 387 0.53 -26.79 -13.39
N ALA A 388 0.13 -25.52 -13.22
CA ALA A 388 -0.02 -24.91 -11.91
C ALA A 388 -1.14 -25.57 -11.07
N ILE A 389 -2.27 -25.92 -11.69
CA ILE A 389 -3.35 -26.66 -11.02
C ILE A 389 -2.87 -28.04 -10.59
N LEU A 390 -2.17 -28.76 -11.45
CA LEU A 390 -1.62 -30.09 -11.14
C LEU A 390 -0.51 -30.02 -10.09
N GLU A 391 0.31 -28.97 -10.08
CA GLU A 391 1.28 -28.75 -9.00
C GLU A 391 0.59 -28.46 -7.66
N ALA A 392 -0.43 -27.60 -7.65
CA ALA A 392 -1.21 -27.30 -6.45
C ALA A 392 -1.89 -28.56 -5.89
N ASP A 393 -2.49 -29.38 -6.76
CA ASP A 393 -3.13 -30.65 -6.39
C ASP A 393 -2.13 -31.63 -5.76
N ARG A 394 -0.95 -31.81 -6.38
CA ARG A 394 0.14 -32.64 -5.83
C ARG A 394 0.64 -32.15 -4.48
N LYS A 395 0.65 -30.82 -4.26
CA LYS A 395 1.03 -30.20 -2.98
C LYS A 395 -0.05 -30.30 -1.90
N GLY A 396 -1.23 -30.85 -2.23
CA GLY A 396 -2.35 -30.99 -1.31
C GLY A 396 -3.12 -29.68 -1.07
N THR A 397 -3.03 -28.74 -2.02
CA THR A 397 -3.73 -27.45 -1.94
C THR A 397 -5.25 -27.69 -1.89
N LYS A 398 -5.96 -27.03 -0.98
CA LYS A 398 -7.41 -27.14 -0.85
C LYS A 398 -8.11 -26.39 -1.98
N VAL A 399 -7.70 -25.15 -2.24
CA VAL A 399 -8.34 -24.27 -3.22
C VAL A 399 -7.30 -23.55 -4.09
N LEU A 400 -7.53 -23.52 -5.39
CA LEU A 400 -6.80 -22.68 -6.34
C LEU A 400 -7.77 -21.70 -6.99
N THR A 401 -7.41 -20.41 -6.95
CA THR A 401 -8.18 -19.36 -7.61
C THR A 401 -7.54 -18.87 -8.89
N LEU A 402 -8.37 -18.61 -9.89
CA LEU A 402 -7.94 -18.06 -11.17
C LEU A 402 -8.16 -16.55 -11.19
N GLY A 403 -7.11 -15.76 -11.05
CA GLY A 403 -7.16 -14.29 -11.09
C GLY A 403 -6.99 -13.73 -12.50
N LEU A 404 -7.58 -12.56 -12.74
CA LEU A 404 -7.47 -11.80 -13.99
C LEU A 404 -7.87 -12.65 -15.21
N LEU A 405 -7.11 -12.60 -16.32
CA LEU A 405 -7.43 -13.31 -17.56
C LEU A 405 -7.16 -14.83 -17.49
N ASN A 406 -6.66 -15.36 -16.37
CA ASN A 406 -6.53 -16.81 -16.19
C ASN A 406 -7.89 -17.53 -16.16
N GLN A 407 -8.98 -16.80 -15.93
CA GLN A 407 -10.37 -17.29 -15.96
C GLN A 407 -11.16 -16.78 -17.18
N ASP A 408 -10.50 -16.27 -18.22
CA ASP A 408 -11.20 -15.73 -19.40
C ASP A 408 -12.05 -16.82 -20.09
N GLU A 409 -13.30 -16.47 -20.40
CA GLU A 409 -14.27 -17.40 -20.97
C GLU A 409 -13.80 -17.93 -22.34
N GLY A 410 -13.23 -17.06 -23.17
CA GLY A 410 -12.70 -17.40 -24.48
C GLY A 410 -11.36 -18.16 -24.44
N LEU A 411 -10.72 -18.23 -23.27
CA LEU A 411 -9.47 -18.96 -23.05
C LEU A 411 -9.75 -20.39 -22.54
N ASN A 412 -10.53 -20.54 -21.48
CA ASN A 412 -10.73 -21.83 -20.81
C ASN A 412 -12.10 -22.00 -20.16
N LYS A 413 -13.08 -21.18 -20.54
CA LYS A 413 -14.44 -21.17 -19.95
C LYS A 413 -14.40 -21.05 -18.43
N SER A 414 -13.67 -20.04 -17.94
CA SER A 414 -13.53 -19.78 -16.50
C SER A 414 -13.11 -21.02 -15.70
N GLY A 415 -12.14 -21.77 -16.21
CA GLY A 415 -11.55 -22.95 -15.58
C GLY A 415 -12.25 -24.30 -15.85
N GLU A 416 -13.43 -24.32 -16.48
CA GLU A 416 -14.17 -25.57 -16.78
C GLU A 416 -13.35 -26.54 -17.65
N LEU A 417 -12.53 -26.00 -18.57
CA LEU A 417 -11.64 -26.78 -19.42
C LEU A 417 -10.78 -27.76 -18.61
N PHE A 418 -10.23 -27.31 -17.48
CA PHE A 418 -9.30 -28.11 -16.67
C PHE A 418 -10.01 -29.23 -15.91
N LEU A 419 -11.27 -29.04 -15.52
CA LEU A 419 -12.06 -30.12 -14.91
C LEU A 419 -12.44 -31.20 -15.93
N THR A 420 -12.73 -30.78 -17.17
CA THR A 420 -12.97 -31.74 -18.27
C THR A 420 -11.73 -32.57 -18.57
N ARG A 421 -10.54 -31.95 -18.55
CA ARG A 421 -9.26 -32.65 -18.79
C ARG A 421 -8.82 -33.51 -17.60
N GLN A 422 -9.08 -33.05 -16.38
CA GLN A 422 -8.62 -33.67 -15.13
C GLN A 422 -9.79 -33.87 -14.16
N PRO A 423 -10.68 -34.86 -14.40
CA PRO A 423 -11.88 -35.05 -13.59
C PRO A 423 -11.60 -35.53 -12.15
N GLN A 424 -10.37 -35.95 -11.85
CA GLN A 424 -9.96 -36.49 -10.54
C GLN A 424 -9.28 -35.45 -9.63
N LEU A 425 -9.35 -34.16 -9.98
CA LEU A 425 -8.73 -33.09 -9.18
C LEU A 425 -9.33 -33.03 -7.76
N LYS A 426 -8.44 -33.06 -6.76
CA LYS A 426 -8.79 -32.89 -5.35
C LYS A 426 -8.84 -31.41 -5.00
N VAL A 427 -7.94 -30.60 -5.55
CA VAL A 427 -7.97 -29.14 -5.42
C VAL A 427 -9.26 -28.57 -6.02
N LYS A 428 -9.91 -27.66 -5.30
CA LYS A 428 -11.08 -26.94 -5.82
C LYS A 428 -10.63 -25.73 -6.65
N VAL A 429 -11.15 -25.60 -7.86
CA VAL A 429 -10.88 -24.46 -8.76
C VAL A 429 -12.00 -23.45 -8.58
N VAL A 430 -11.64 -22.21 -8.23
CA VAL A 430 -12.58 -21.14 -7.88
C VAL A 430 -12.25 -19.86 -8.66
N ASP A 431 -13.17 -19.39 -9.49
CA ASP A 431 -13.00 -18.13 -10.22
C ASP A 431 -13.49 -16.90 -9.43
N GLY A 432 -14.21 -17.11 -8.32
CA GLY A 432 -14.66 -16.10 -7.37
C GLY A 432 -15.76 -15.17 -7.87
N SER A 433 -16.50 -15.58 -8.90
CA SER A 433 -17.57 -14.79 -9.54
C SER A 433 -18.67 -14.37 -8.58
N SER A 434 -19.12 -15.28 -7.72
CA SER A 434 -20.22 -15.11 -6.77
C SER A 434 -19.93 -14.01 -5.75
N LEU A 435 -18.70 -13.96 -5.23
CA LEU A 435 -18.31 -12.90 -4.30
C LEU A 435 -18.22 -11.53 -4.99
N ALA A 436 -17.78 -11.43 -6.24
CA ALA A 436 -17.83 -10.14 -6.94
C ALA A 436 -19.26 -9.69 -7.22
N VAL A 437 -20.17 -10.61 -7.56
CA VAL A 437 -21.60 -10.28 -7.69
C VAL A 437 -22.11 -9.72 -6.38
N ALA A 438 -21.83 -10.37 -5.25
CA ALA A 438 -22.20 -9.88 -3.92
C ALA A 438 -21.65 -8.48 -3.64
N ILE A 439 -20.36 -8.24 -3.90
CA ILE A 439 -19.71 -6.94 -3.68
C ILE A 439 -20.37 -5.87 -4.52
N VAL A 440 -20.59 -6.11 -5.83
CA VAL A 440 -21.20 -5.12 -6.73
C VAL A 440 -22.63 -4.78 -6.28
N LEU A 441 -23.44 -5.79 -5.97
CA LEU A 441 -24.81 -5.60 -5.48
C LEU A 441 -24.83 -4.76 -4.19
N ASN A 442 -23.91 -5.02 -3.26
CA ASN A 442 -23.79 -4.25 -2.01
C ASN A 442 -23.14 -2.87 -2.19
N THR A 443 -22.48 -2.62 -3.33
CA THR A 443 -21.87 -1.33 -3.69
C THR A 443 -22.89 -0.38 -4.33
N ILE A 444 -23.99 -0.88 -4.90
CA ILE A 444 -25.03 -0.02 -5.47
C ILE A 444 -25.63 0.90 -4.38
N PRO A 445 -25.76 2.22 -4.63
CA PRO A 445 -26.35 3.13 -3.66
C PRO A 445 -27.80 2.74 -3.31
N LYS A 446 -28.16 2.81 -2.03
CA LYS A 446 -29.54 2.57 -1.58
C LYS A 446 -30.50 3.55 -2.26
N GLY A 447 -31.68 3.08 -2.65
CA GLY A 447 -32.69 3.87 -3.37
C GLY A 447 -32.49 3.92 -4.89
N THR A 448 -31.47 3.27 -5.44
CA THR A 448 -31.28 3.17 -6.90
C THR A 448 -32.40 2.35 -7.52
N THR A 449 -33.20 2.96 -8.40
CA THR A 449 -34.31 2.29 -9.12
C THR A 449 -33.94 1.87 -10.54
N ARG A 450 -32.90 2.50 -11.13
CA ARG A 450 -32.41 2.27 -12.49
C ARG A 450 -30.90 2.20 -12.50
N VAL A 451 -30.34 1.21 -13.20
CA VAL A 451 -28.90 1.08 -13.45
C VAL A 451 -28.62 0.96 -14.94
N LEU A 452 -27.46 1.40 -15.40
CA LEU A 452 -27.00 1.17 -16.77
C LEU A 452 -25.93 0.09 -16.80
N PHE A 453 -26.07 -0.93 -17.63
CA PHE A 453 -25.00 -1.85 -17.98
C PHE A 453 -24.27 -1.35 -19.23
N ALA A 454 -22.94 -1.37 -19.18
CA ALA A 454 -22.10 -1.06 -20.32
C ALA A 454 -20.80 -1.89 -20.31
N GLY A 455 -20.38 -2.36 -21.50
CA GLY A 455 -19.20 -3.20 -21.66
C GLY A 455 -19.55 -4.68 -21.86
N ASN A 456 -18.52 -5.53 -21.86
CA ASN A 456 -18.67 -6.95 -22.13
C ASN A 456 -19.49 -7.66 -21.04
N LEU A 457 -20.50 -8.41 -21.48
CA LEU A 457 -21.38 -9.18 -20.59
C LEU A 457 -20.73 -10.54 -20.27
N SER A 458 -20.14 -10.63 -19.09
CA SER A 458 -19.63 -11.89 -18.52
C SER A 458 -20.69 -12.60 -17.67
N LYS A 459 -20.42 -13.82 -17.19
CA LYS A 459 -21.31 -14.51 -16.23
C LYS A 459 -21.62 -13.70 -14.97
N VAL A 460 -20.66 -12.88 -14.51
CA VAL A 460 -20.86 -11.92 -13.41
C VAL A 460 -21.91 -10.88 -13.80
N ALA A 461 -21.81 -10.33 -15.02
CA ALA A 461 -22.77 -9.35 -15.53
C ALA A 461 -24.20 -9.92 -15.61
N TYR A 462 -24.34 -11.13 -16.17
CA TYR A 462 -25.64 -11.83 -16.25
C TYR A 462 -26.24 -12.07 -14.87
N SER A 463 -25.43 -12.51 -13.91
CA SER A 463 -25.87 -12.78 -12.53
C SER A 463 -26.30 -11.50 -11.79
N ILE A 464 -25.56 -10.39 -11.96
CA ILE A 464 -25.96 -9.10 -11.39
C ILE A 464 -27.26 -8.62 -12.04
N ALA A 465 -27.39 -8.68 -13.37
CA ALA A 465 -28.59 -8.26 -14.07
C ALA A 465 -29.82 -9.06 -13.60
N LEU A 466 -29.69 -10.38 -13.44
CA LEU A 466 -30.75 -11.24 -12.91
C LEU A 466 -31.17 -10.83 -11.50
N ALA A 467 -30.20 -10.69 -10.59
CA ALA A 467 -30.46 -10.31 -9.20
C ALA A 467 -31.13 -8.93 -9.07
N LEU A 468 -30.73 -7.96 -9.89
CA LEU A 468 -31.33 -6.62 -9.90
C LEU A 468 -32.74 -6.63 -10.48
N CYS A 469 -32.97 -7.32 -11.60
CA CYS A 469 -34.29 -7.44 -12.18
C CYS A 469 -35.27 -8.13 -11.24
N HIS A 470 -34.88 -9.20 -10.53
CA HIS A 470 -35.71 -9.83 -9.49
C HIS A 470 -35.96 -8.90 -8.30
N GLY A 471 -34.98 -8.06 -7.95
CA GLY A 471 -35.12 -7.01 -6.93
C GLY A 471 -35.95 -5.79 -7.35
N GLY A 472 -36.57 -5.80 -8.55
CA GLY A 472 -37.40 -4.71 -9.06
C GLY A 472 -36.62 -3.49 -9.57
N ILE A 473 -35.29 -3.60 -9.72
CA ILE A 473 -34.45 -2.54 -10.27
C ILE A 473 -34.44 -2.68 -11.80
N GLN A 474 -34.72 -1.57 -12.49
CA GLN A 474 -34.66 -1.54 -13.94
C GLN A 474 -33.22 -1.55 -14.44
N VAL A 475 -32.89 -2.54 -15.26
CA VAL A 475 -31.59 -2.72 -15.90
C VAL A 475 -31.65 -2.14 -17.31
N CYS A 476 -30.93 -1.05 -17.55
CA CYS A 476 -30.85 -0.39 -18.85
C CYS A 476 -29.58 -0.82 -19.62
N THR A 477 -29.65 -0.90 -20.94
CA THR A 477 -28.47 -0.96 -21.82
C THR A 477 -28.53 0.14 -22.88
N MET A 478 -27.36 0.54 -23.41
CA MET A 478 -27.27 1.50 -24.52
C MET A 478 -27.31 0.82 -25.88
N HIS A 479 -26.69 -0.36 -26.00
CA HIS A 479 -26.53 -1.05 -27.26
C HIS A 479 -27.56 -2.18 -27.41
N GLU A 480 -28.15 -2.29 -28.59
CA GLU A 480 -29.17 -3.30 -28.89
C GLU A 480 -28.63 -4.73 -28.77
N GLU A 481 -27.36 -4.93 -29.15
CA GLU A 481 -26.65 -6.21 -29.01
C GLU A 481 -26.58 -6.67 -27.54
N GLU A 482 -26.25 -5.76 -26.62
CA GLU A 482 -26.19 -6.05 -25.18
C GLU A 482 -27.59 -6.37 -24.64
N TYR A 483 -28.60 -5.60 -25.08
CA TYR A 483 -30.00 -5.84 -24.71
C TYR A 483 -30.47 -7.24 -25.15
N LYS A 484 -30.22 -7.61 -26.41
CA LYS A 484 -30.58 -8.92 -26.97
C LYS A 484 -29.90 -10.05 -26.18
N LYS A 485 -28.60 -9.92 -25.89
CA LYS A 485 -27.85 -10.90 -25.10
C LYS A 485 -28.38 -11.08 -23.68
N LEU A 486 -28.68 -9.99 -22.97
CA LEU A 486 -29.29 -10.05 -21.64
C LEU A 486 -30.68 -10.69 -21.72
N LYS A 487 -31.51 -10.27 -22.67
CA LYS A 487 -32.87 -10.80 -22.86
C LYS A 487 -32.88 -12.31 -23.10
N THR A 488 -31.89 -12.86 -23.81
CA THR A 488 -31.79 -14.31 -24.07
C THR A 488 -31.37 -15.13 -22.86
N LYS A 489 -30.65 -14.53 -21.90
CA LYS A 489 -30.10 -15.24 -20.72
C LYS A 489 -30.96 -15.05 -19.46
N LEU A 490 -31.78 -14.00 -19.41
CA LEU A 490 -32.67 -13.71 -18.28
C LEU A 490 -33.98 -14.50 -18.37
N THR A 491 -34.56 -14.84 -17.21
CA THR A 491 -35.89 -15.46 -17.10
C THR A 491 -36.99 -14.50 -17.57
N SER A 492 -38.14 -15.02 -18.03
CA SER A 492 -39.29 -14.24 -18.50
C SER A 492 -39.73 -13.13 -17.52
N GLU A 493 -39.76 -13.42 -16.23
CA GLU A 493 -40.10 -12.45 -15.17
C GLU A 493 -39.07 -11.32 -15.06
N ALA A 494 -37.78 -11.65 -15.13
CA ALA A 494 -36.69 -10.67 -15.05
C ALA A 494 -36.61 -9.76 -16.29
N VAL A 495 -37.05 -10.24 -17.46
CA VAL A 495 -37.04 -9.46 -18.71
C VAL A 495 -37.95 -8.23 -18.63
N HIS A 496 -39.01 -8.25 -17.81
CA HIS A 496 -39.88 -7.08 -17.62
C HIS A 496 -39.14 -5.85 -17.07
N ASN A 497 -38.04 -6.06 -16.33
CA ASN A 497 -37.21 -4.99 -15.78
C ASN A 497 -36.00 -4.66 -16.66
N LEU A 498 -35.88 -5.26 -17.84
CA LEU A 498 -34.82 -4.96 -18.82
C LEU A 498 -35.30 -3.90 -19.82
N MET A 499 -34.49 -2.87 -20.06
CA MET A 499 -34.85 -1.77 -20.96
C MET A 499 -33.68 -1.40 -21.90
N LEU A 500 -33.98 -1.23 -23.19
CA LEU A 500 -33.08 -0.56 -24.12
C LEU A 500 -33.36 0.94 -24.04
N SER A 501 -32.40 1.75 -23.57
CA SER A 501 -32.64 3.18 -23.35
C SER A 501 -31.43 4.04 -23.74
N PRO A 502 -31.45 4.69 -24.92
CA PRO A 502 -30.43 5.65 -25.31
C PRO A 502 -30.68 7.07 -24.76
N VAL A 503 -31.80 7.31 -24.06
CA VAL A 503 -32.25 8.62 -23.57
C VAL A 503 -32.51 8.56 -22.06
N ASN A 504 -32.13 9.60 -21.31
CA ASN A 504 -32.26 9.66 -19.83
C ASN A 504 -31.54 8.52 -19.10
N LEU A 505 -30.21 8.44 -19.30
CA LEU A 505 -29.33 7.46 -18.67
C LEU A 505 -29.28 7.65 -17.14
N PRO A 506 -29.33 6.56 -16.35
CA PRO A 506 -29.25 6.64 -14.90
C PRO A 506 -27.87 7.11 -14.42
N LYS A 507 -27.78 7.57 -13.17
CA LYS A 507 -26.52 7.99 -12.54
C LYS A 507 -25.68 6.84 -11.98
N THR A 508 -26.20 5.60 -11.98
CA THR A 508 -25.47 4.41 -11.50
C THR A 508 -25.18 3.51 -12.70
N TRP A 509 -23.90 3.36 -13.04
CA TRP A 509 -23.43 2.57 -14.18
C TRP A 509 -22.66 1.36 -13.67
N LEU A 510 -23.11 0.17 -14.05
CA LEU A 510 -22.41 -1.08 -13.84
C LEU A 510 -21.59 -1.38 -15.08
N VAL A 511 -20.27 -1.42 -14.94
CA VAL A 511 -19.37 -1.45 -16.09
C VAL A 511 -18.44 -2.66 -16.12
N GLY A 512 -18.31 -3.24 -17.31
CA GLY A 512 -17.43 -4.36 -17.59
C GLY A 512 -16.20 -3.98 -18.40
N ASP A 513 -15.41 -4.99 -18.75
CA ASP A 513 -14.29 -4.85 -19.67
C ASP A 513 -14.79 -4.37 -21.05
N GLY A 514 -13.98 -3.60 -21.77
CA GLY A 514 -14.37 -3.07 -23.08
C GLY A 514 -15.30 -1.85 -23.06
N LEU A 515 -15.52 -1.24 -21.88
CA LEU A 515 -16.23 0.04 -21.76
C LEU A 515 -15.59 1.11 -22.67
N ARG A 516 -16.39 1.65 -23.61
CA ARG A 516 -15.92 2.63 -24.59
C ARG A 516 -15.82 4.03 -23.98
N GLU A 517 -14.78 4.77 -24.33
CA GLU A 517 -14.64 6.17 -23.91
C GLU A 517 -15.80 7.03 -24.42
N THR A 518 -16.27 6.78 -25.65
CA THR A 518 -17.44 7.45 -26.24
C THR A 518 -18.73 7.21 -25.47
N ASP A 519 -18.88 6.06 -24.81
CA ASP A 519 -20.05 5.77 -23.98
C ASP A 519 -19.97 6.49 -22.64
N GLN A 520 -18.78 6.57 -22.03
CA GLN A 520 -18.57 7.33 -20.80
C GLN A 520 -18.85 8.83 -20.96
N LEU A 521 -18.57 9.38 -22.15
CA LEU A 521 -18.86 10.79 -22.47
C LEU A 521 -20.37 11.11 -22.51
N LYS A 522 -21.23 10.10 -22.66
CA LYS A 522 -22.70 10.26 -22.61
C LYS A 522 -23.26 10.27 -21.18
N ALA A 523 -22.45 9.89 -20.20
CA ALA A 523 -22.89 9.94 -18.80
C ALA A 523 -23.19 11.40 -18.38
N SER A 524 -24.04 11.58 -17.36
CA SER A 524 -24.29 12.90 -16.77
C SER A 524 -23.29 13.20 -15.65
N LYS A 525 -23.02 14.48 -15.35
CA LYS A 525 -22.12 14.88 -14.26
C LYS A 525 -22.52 14.22 -12.92
N GLY A 526 -21.54 13.72 -12.17
CA GLY A 526 -21.77 12.99 -10.92
C GLY A 526 -22.24 11.54 -11.08
N THR A 527 -22.23 10.99 -12.30
CA THR A 527 -22.48 9.56 -12.51
C THR A 527 -21.42 8.72 -11.80
N THR A 528 -21.85 7.63 -11.17
CA THR A 528 -21.01 6.65 -10.48
C THR A 528 -20.84 5.41 -11.34
N PHE A 529 -19.61 5.10 -11.71
CA PHE A 529 -19.20 3.88 -12.39
C PHE A 529 -18.78 2.84 -11.34
N ILE A 530 -19.45 1.69 -11.33
CA ILE A 530 -19.19 0.55 -10.45
C ILE A 530 -18.73 -0.60 -11.35
N PRO A 531 -17.42 -0.91 -11.37
CA PRO A 531 -16.93 -2.01 -12.18
C PRO A 531 -17.39 -3.36 -11.62
N PHE A 532 -17.85 -4.25 -12.50
CA PHE A 532 -17.98 -5.68 -12.21
C PHE A 532 -16.86 -6.51 -12.87
N SER A 533 -16.03 -5.86 -13.69
CA SER A 533 -14.85 -6.45 -14.31
C SER A 533 -13.69 -6.63 -13.35
N GLN A 534 -12.74 -7.46 -13.77
CA GLN A 534 -11.49 -7.63 -13.05
C GLN A 534 -10.52 -6.47 -13.29
N PHE A 535 -10.57 -5.79 -14.43
CA PHE A 535 -9.73 -4.61 -14.70
C PHE A 535 -10.48 -3.30 -14.45
N PRO A 536 -9.79 -2.24 -13.99
CA PRO A 536 -10.41 -0.95 -13.77
C PRO A 536 -10.72 -0.30 -15.12
N PRO A 537 -11.88 0.37 -15.27
CA PRO A 537 -12.19 1.08 -16.50
C PRO A 537 -11.24 2.26 -16.72
N LYS A 538 -10.91 2.52 -17.98
CA LYS A 538 -10.20 3.75 -18.35
C LYS A 538 -11.08 4.95 -18.02
N LYS A 539 -10.55 5.92 -17.26
CA LYS A 539 -11.30 7.09 -16.80
C LYS A 539 -11.35 8.15 -17.91
N ALA A 540 -12.46 8.24 -18.64
CA ALA A 540 -12.65 9.24 -19.69
C ALA A 540 -13.25 10.57 -19.18
N ARG A 541 -14.02 10.56 -18.08
CA ARG A 541 -14.66 11.76 -17.51
C ARG A 541 -14.17 12.05 -16.10
N LYS A 542 -13.73 13.29 -15.85
CA LYS A 542 -13.17 13.70 -14.56
C LYS A 542 -14.23 14.15 -13.54
N ASP A 543 -15.42 14.47 -14.01
CA ASP A 543 -16.58 14.93 -13.23
C ASP A 543 -17.50 13.79 -12.78
N CYS A 544 -17.00 12.54 -12.86
CA CYS A 544 -17.68 11.31 -12.47
C CYS A 544 -16.91 10.55 -11.39
N LEU A 545 -17.62 9.70 -10.67
CA LEU A 545 -17.04 8.84 -9.64
C LEU A 545 -16.75 7.46 -10.23
N TYR A 546 -15.55 6.94 -10.00
CA TYR A 546 -15.13 5.60 -10.42
C TYR A 546 -14.79 4.78 -9.19
N SER A 547 -15.61 3.77 -8.93
CA SER A 547 -15.37 2.81 -7.85
C SER A 547 -14.21 1.88 -8.23
N CYS A 548 -13.58 1.27 -7.22
CA CYS A 548 -12.62 0.21 -7.44
C CYS A 548 -13.30 -1.03 -8.05
N THR A 549 -12.51 -1.88 -8.71
CA THR A 549 -12.94 -3.23 -9.09
C THR A 549 -13.39 -4.02 -7.86
N PRO A 550 -14.25 -5.04 -8.01
CA PRO A 550 -14.81 -5.77 -6.87
C PRO A 550 -13.70 -6.30 -5.95
N ALA A 551 -13.64 -5.73 -4.74
CA ALA A 551 -12.59 -5.95 -3.76
C ALA A 551 -13.12 -5.60 -2.37
N MET A 552 -12.45 -6.11 -1.33
CA MET A 552 -12.76 -5.79 0.06
C MET A 552 -11.47 -5.51 0.84
N GLN A 553 -11.60 -4.82 1.96
CA GLN A 553 -10.50 -4.65 2.89
C GLN A 553 -10.17 -5.98 3.58
N VAL A 554 -8.88 -6.23 3.77
CA VAL A 554 -8.40 -7.47 4.40
C VAL A 554 -8.24 -7.30 5.91
N PRO A 555 -8.69 -8.28 6.71
CA PRO A 555 -8.61 -8.20 8.17
C PRO A 555 -7.17 -8.25 8.68
N LYS A 556 -6.95 -7.83 9.93
CA LYS A 556 -5.62 -7.82 10.59
C LYS A 556 -4.96 -9.20 10.70
N HIS A 557 -5.76 -10.26 10.81
CA HIS A 557 -5.25 -11.63 10.91
C HIS A 557 -4.84 -12.24 9.55
N LEU A 558 -4.98 -11.47 8.46
CA LEU A 558 -4.23 -11.74 7.23
C LEU A 558 -2.86 -11.07 7.38
N GLU A 559 -1.83 -11.91 7.48
CA GLU A 559 -0.46 -11.54 7.78
C GLU A 559 0.44 -11.68 6.54
N ASN A 560 1.61 -11.04 6.58
CA ASN A 560 2.55 -10.91 5.47
C ASN A 560 1.99 -10.09 4.30
N VAL A 561 1.17 -9.07 4.60
CA VAL A 561 0.59 -8.18 3.58
C VAL A 561 1.50 -6.96 3.41
N ASP A 562 2.50 -7.10 2.54
CA ASP A 562 3.55 -6.11 2.31
C ASP A 562 3.59 -5.57 0.86
N SER A 563 2.62 -5.99 0.03
CA SER A 563 2.42 -5.60 -1.37
C SER A 563 0.95 -5.25 -1.64
N CYS A 564 0.71 -4.36 -2.62
CA CYS A 564 -0.62 -4.08 -3.14
C CYS A 564 -0.98 -5.08 -4.24
N GLU A 565 -2.24 -5.53 -4.26
CA GLU A 565 -2.73 -6.36 -5.35
C GLU A 565 -3.08 -5.48 -6.57
N ASN A 566 -2.15 -5.40 -7.52
CA ASN A 566 -2.30 -4.59 -8.73
C ASN A 566 -2.61 -3.11 -8.38
N TRP A 567 -3.73 -2.56 -8.87
CA TRP A 567 -4.20 -1.18 -8.63
C TRP A 567 -5.00 -1.02 -7.34
N LEU A 568 -5.17 -2.07 -6.55
CA LEU A 568 -5.91 -1.99 -5.29
C LEU A 568 -5.06 -1.27 -4.23
N PRO A 569 -5.69 -0.49 -3.33
CA PRO A 569 -5.02 0.13 -2.19
C PRO A 569 -4.34 -0.90 -1.27
N ARG A 570 -3.42 -0.41 -0.42
CA ARG A 570 -2.83 -1.22 0.65
C ARG A 570 -3.91 -1.88 1.50
N ARG A 571 -3.71 -3.15 1.85
CA ARG A 571 -4.67 -3.99 2.60
C ARG A 571 -6.05 -4.09 1.94
N VAL A 572 -6.13 -4.00 0.61
CA VAL A 572 -7.34 -4.30 -0.16
C VAL A 572 -7.03 -5.45 -1.12
N MET A 573 -7.94 -6.41 -1.19
CA MET A 573 -7.75 -7.66 -1.95
C MET A 573 -8.94 -7.90 -2.88
N SER A 574 -8.69 -8.45 -4.06
CA SER A 574 -9.75 -8.70 -5.04
C SER A 574 -10.74 -9.74 -4.54
N ALA A 575 -11.98 -9.61 -5.01
CA ALA A 575 -13.03 -10.60 -4.75
C ALA A 575 -12.59 -12.03 -5.10
N ARG A 576 -11.76 -12.20 -6.14
CA ARG A 576 -11.33 -13.53 -6.60
C ARG A 576 -10.40 -14.20 -5.61
N ARG A 577 -9.43 -13.44 -5.11
CA ARG A 577 -8.49 -13.94 -4.13
C ARG A 577 -9.16 -14.19 -2.78
N ILE A 578 -10.05 -13.29 -2.35
CA ILE A 578 -10.84 -13.49 -1.11
C ILE A 578 -11.73 -14.72 -1.21
N ALA A 579 -12.39 -14.96 -2.36
CA ALA A 579 -13.24 -16.13 -2.54
C ALA A 579 -12.47 -17.44 -2.28
N GLY A 580 -11.22 -17.55 -2.76
CA GLY A 580 -10.38 -18.72 -2.48
C GLY A 580 -10.10 -18.94 -1.00
N ILE A 581 -9.82 -17.85 -0.28
CA ILE A 581 -9.57 -17.88 1.16
C ILE A 581 -10.84 -18.32 1.90
N VAL A 582 -11.99 -17.74 1.56
CA VAL A 582 -13.28 -18.07 2.19
C VAL A 582 -13.68 -19.52 1.90
N HIS A 583 -13.55 -19.99 0.66
CA HIS A 583 -13.84 -21.40 0.31
C HIS A 583 -12.98 -22.37 1.14
N ALA A 584 -11.70 -22.06 1.34
CA ALA A 584 -10.81 -22.89 2.14
C ALA A 584 -11.10 -22.81 3.64
N ALA A 585 -11.43 -21.61 4.16
CA ALA A 585 -11.73 -21.39 5.57
C ALA A 585 -13.06 -22.03 5.99
N GLU A 586 -14.04 -22.06 5.08
CA GLU A 586 -15.35 -22.67 5.29
C GLU A 586 -15.41 -24.15 4.83
N GLU A 587 -14.29 -24.70 4.36
CA GLU A 587 -14.14 -26.08 3.89
C GLU A 587 -15.16 -26.50 2.82
N TRP A 588 -15.54 -25.57 1.93
CA TRP A 588 -16.49 -25.86 0.86
C TRP A 588 -15.85 -26.72 -0.23
N ASN A 589 -16.26 -27.97 -0.32
CA ASN A 589 -15.81 -28.92 -1.35
C ASN A 589 -16.57 -28.73 -2.67
N VAL A 590 -16.50 -27.53 -3.25
CA VAL A 590 -17.16 -27.21 -4.52
C VAL A 590 -16.19 -26.47 -5.45
N HIS A 591 -16.29 -26.75 -6.75
CA HIS A 591 -15.68 -25.89 -7.76
C HIS A 591 -16.59 -24.69 -8.01
N GLU A 592 -16.01 -23.55 -8.38
CA GLU A 592 -16.74 -22.41 -8.93
C GLU A 592 -16.06 -22.02 -10.25
N CYS A 593 -16.53 -22.59 -11.35
CA CYS A 593 -15.94 -22.46 -12.68
C CYS A 593 -17.01 -22.61 -13.76
N GLY A 594 -16.69 -22.27 -15.01
CA GLY A 594 -17.66 -22.32 -16.11
C GLY A 594 -18.87 -21.44 -15.84
N ASP A 595 -20.07 -21.92 -16.16
CA ASP A 595 -21.33 -21.21 -15.89
C ASP A 595 -21.83 -21.34 -14.44
N MET A 596 -21.16 -22.16 -13.60
CA MET A 596 -21.58 -22.36 -12.22
C MET A 596 -21.37 -21.07 -11.40
N MET A 597 -22.41 -20.72 -10.63
CA MET A 597 -22.40 -19.69 -9.60
C MET A 597 -22.64 -20.36 -8.25
N PHE A 598 -21.82 -20.02 -7.27
CA PHE A 598 -22.05 -20.41 -5.88
C PHE A 598 -23.13 -19.51 -5.24
N ASP A 599 -23.57 -19.85 -4.02
CA ASP A 599 -24.56 -19.05 -3.31
C ASP A 599 -23.98 -17.68 -2.93
N ILE A 600 -24.50 -16.64 -3.61
CA ILE A 600 -24.06 -15.24 -3.49
C ILE A 600 -24.23 -14.71 -2.07
N GLN A 601 -25.33 -15.05 -1.38
CA GLN A 601 -25.57 -14.56 -0.02
C GLN A 601 -24.71 -15.30 0.99
N LYS A 602 -24.55 -16.62 0.81
CA LYS A 602 -23.69 -17.45 1.66
C LYS A 602 -22.23 -16.99 1.60
N VAL A 603 -21.67 -16.78 0.40
CA VAL A 603 -20.27 -16.32 0.25
C VAL A 603 -20.08 -14.90 0.77
N TRP A 604 -21.07 -14.02 0.59
CA TRP A 604 -21.05 -12.67 1.13
C TRP A 604 -20.99 -12.68 2.66
N GLN A 605 -21.90 -13.42 3.29
CA GLN A 605 -21.97 -13.50 4.75
C GLN A 605 -20.70 -14.13 5.32
N ALA A 606 -20.21 -15.22 4.73
CA ALA A 606 -18.96 -15.84 5.14
C ALA A 606 -17.76 -14.90 5.00
N ALA A 607 -17.65 -14.12 3.91
CA ALA A 607 -16.59 -13.12 3.76
C ALA A 607 -16.63 -12.08 4.90
N LEU A 608 -17.83 -11.59 5.25
CA LEU A 608 -18.02 -10.66 6.36
C LEU A 608 -17.66 -11.30 7.72
N ASP A 609 -18.06 -12.55 7.96
CA ASP A 609 -17.80 -13.27 9.22
C ASP A 609 -16.31 -13.60 9.39
N GLN A 610 -15.60 -13.78 8.27
CA GLN A 610 -14.15 -13.93 8.22
C GLN A 610 -13.41 -12.58 8.36
N GLY A 611 -14.11 -11.45 8.52
CA GLY A 611 -13.53 -10.14 8.80
C GLY A 611 -13.15 -9.33 7.56
N PHE A 612 -13.54 -9.77 6.35
CA PHE A 612 -13.39 -8.93 5.16
C PHE A 612 -14.48 -7.85 5.20
N HIS A 613 -14.08 -6.57 5.24
CA HIS A 613 -15.00 -5.46 5.51
C HIS A 613 -14.94 -4.35 4.45
N GLY A 614 -15.94 -3.46 4.53
CA GLY A 614 -15.92 -2.10 4.01
C GLY A 614 -16.83 -1.26 4.91
N THR A 615 -16.26 -0.34 5.69
CA THR A 615 -17.09 0.64 6.43
C THR A 615 -17.40 1.78 5.49
N ARG A 616 -18.70 2.05 5.30
CA ARG A 616 -19.17 2.93 4.24
C ARG A 616 -19.90 4.15 4.78
N LEU A 617 -19.46 5.34 4.36
CA LEU A 617 -20.13 6.62 4.60
C LEU A 617 -21.02 6.97 3.40
N ILE A 618 -22.29 7.26 3.66
CA ILE A 618 -23.27 7.73 2.68
C ILE A 618 -23.53 9.19 2.97
N ILE A 619 -23.08 10.07 2.09
CA ILE A 619 -23.13 11.52 2.24
C ILE A 619 -24.31 12.04 1.42
N VAL A 620 -25.25 12.72 2.07
CA VAL A 620 -26.49 13.20 1.48
C VAL A 620 -26.52 14.73 1.56
N ASN A 621 -26.74 15.39 0.43
CA ASN A 621 -27.07 16.81 0.39
C ASN A 621 -28.60 16.96 0.35
N ASN A 622 -29.21 17.32 1.48
CA ASN A 622 -30.62 17.68 1.57
C ASN A 622 -30.84 19.20 1.62
N CYS A 623 -29.78 20.00 1.40
CA CYS A 623 -29.89 21.45 1.29
C CYS A 623 -30.53 21.85 -0.06
N ALA A 624 -31.13 23.03 -0.12
CA ALA A 624 -31.69 23.57 -1.37
C ALA A 624 -30.59 23.88 -2.42
N ASP A 625 -29.40 24.24 -1.94
CA ASP A 625 -28.25 24.62 -2.75
C ASP A 625 -27.23 23.48 -2.91
N PRO A 626 -26.39 23.50 -3.97
CA PRO A 626 -25.25 22.61 -4.06
C PRO A 626 -24.25 22.88 -2.94
N ILE A 627 -23.64 21.80 -2.43
CA ILE A 627 -22.57 21.84 -1.45
C ILE A 627 -21.32 21.17 -2.00
N TRP A 628 -20.20 21.40 -1.35
CA TRP A 628 -18.95 20.73 -1.68
C TRP A 628 -18.39 20.03 -0.44
N PRO A 629 -18.79 18.77 -0.18
CA PRO A 629 -18.27 18.03 0.95
C PRO A 629 -16.75 17.92 0.85
N ALA A 630 -16.12 17.97 2.01
CA ALA A 630 -14.69 17.84 2.19
C ALA A 630 -14.41 16.84 3.31
N LEU A 631 -13.32 16.08 3.17
CA LEU A 631 -12.90 15.06 4.11
C LEU A 631 -11.44 15.27 4.48
N LEU A 632 -11.10 14.93 5.71
CA LEU A 632 -9.74 14.95 6.21
C LEU A 632 -9.53 13.78 7.17
N GLY A 633 -8.59 12.89 6.84
CA GLY A 633 -8.09 11.89 7.79
C GLY A 633 -7.23 12.55 8.87
N THR A 634 -7.29 12.04 10.10
CA THR A 634 -6.34 12.43 11.16
C THR A 634 -4.92 11.93 10.84
N ALA A 635 -3.91 12.41 11.58
CA ALA A 635 -2.52 12.04 11.36
C ALA A 635 -2.34 10.51 11.38
N GLY A 636 -1.78 9.96 10.31
CA GLY A 636 -1.62 8.51 10.12
C GLY A 636 -2.74 7.84 9.31
N HIS A 637 -3.85 8.53 9.03
CA HIS A 637 -4.94 8.01 8.20
C HIS A 637 -5.00 8.70 6.83
N PRO A 638 -5.27 7.95 5.73
CA PRO A 638 -5.43 8.55 4.41
C PRO A 638 -6.71 9.38 4.35
N THR A 639 -6.75 10.35 3.44
CA THR A 639 -7.93 11.19 3.19
C THR A 639 -8.72 10.65 1.99
N PRO A 640 -9.95 10.11 2.18
CA PRO A 640 -10.75 9.58 1.08
C PRO A 640 -11.18 10.64 0.06
N ALA A 641 -11.57 10.22 -1.14
CA ALA A 641 -12.08 11.09 -2.21
C ALA A 641 -11.19 12.31 -2.55
N ALA A 642 -9.87 12.18 -2.39
CA ALA A 642 -8.89 13.27 -2.53
C ALA A 642 -9.18 14.51 -1.65
N GLY A 643 -10.02 14.34 -0.61
CA GLY A 643 -10.37 15.37 0.34
C GLY A 643 -11.54 16.28 -0.05
N GLY A 644 -12.16 16.12 -1.22
CA GLY A 644 -13.39 16.87 -1.51
C GLY A 644 -13.96 16.71 -2.92
N PHE A 645 -15.27 16.94 -3.04
CA PHE A 645 -16.04 16.81 -4.29
C PHE A 645 -17.27 17.71 -4.26
N SER A 646 -18.01 17.79 -5.37
CA SER A 646 -19.25 18.56 -5.49
C SER A 646 -20.47 17.65 -5.34
N LEU A 647 -21.48 18.10 -4.60
CA LEU A 647 -22.71 17.36 -4.36
C LEU A 647 -23.92 18.29 -4.53
N GLY A 648 -24.71 18.08 -5.60
CA GLY A 648 -25.89 18.89 -5.87
C GLY A 648 -27.04 18.64 -4.87
N SER A 649 -28.03 19.53 -4.85
CA SER A 649 -29.23 19.35 -4.02
C SER A 649 -29.93 18.01 -4.32
N GLY A 650 -30.34 17.30 -3.26
CA GLY A 650 -30.97 15.98 -3.32
C GLY A 650 -30.05 14.83 -3.74
N GLN A 651 -28.75 15.09 -3.94
CA GLN A 651 -27.79 14.05 -4.34
C GLN A 651 -27.17 13.36 -3.13
N GLN A 652 -26.74 12.11 -3.35
CA GLN A 652 -25.93 11.37 -2.41
C GLN A 652 -24.65 10.85 -3.06
N ALA A 653 -23.60 10.73 -2.26
CA ALA A 653 -22.34 10.08 -2.62
C ALA A 653 -22.00 9.02 -1.57
N ALA A 654 -21.33 7.95 -1.97
CA ALA A 654 -20.89 6.93 -1.04
C ALA A 654 -19.36 6.81 -1.06
N ILE A 655 -18.77 6.75 0.13
CA ILE A 655 -17.32 6.71 0.34
C ILE A 655 -17.00 5.53 1.24
N GLU A 656 -16.09 4.67 0.79
CA GLU A 656 -15.50 3.64 1.64
C GLU A 656 -14.40 4.26 2.50
N THR A 657 -14.43 4.00 3.79
CA THR A 657 -13.38 4.40 4.73
C THR A 657 -12.49 3.21 5.05
N PRO A 658 -11.16 3.41 5.19
CA PRO A 658 -10.27 2.38 5.72
C PRO A 658 -10.70 1.89 7.12
N ASP A 659 -10.31 0.67 7.48
CA ASP A 659 -10.40 0.18 8.87
C ASP A 659 -9.80 1.16 9.87
N LEU A 660 -10.47 1.30 11.02
CA LEU A 660 -10.06 2.16 12.13
C LEU A 660 -9.90 3.62 11.72
N TRP A 661 -10.50 4.02 10.60
CA TRP A 661 -10.33 5.36 10.08
C TRP A 661 -10.88 6.37 11.07
N SER A 662 -10.00 7.31 11.41
CA SER A 662 -10.33 8.47 12.21
C SER A 662 -10.15 9.72 11.37
N GLY A 663 -11.16 10.58 11.37
CA GLY A 663 -11.18 11.76 10.54
C GLY A 663 -12.41 12.62 10.75
N ARG A 664 -12.50 13.66 9.93
CA ARG A 664 -13.60 14.62 9.96
C ARG A 664 -14.05 14.97 8.55
N MET A 665 -15.29 15.44 8.47
CA MET A 665 -15.87 15.95 7.24
C MET A 665 -16.72 17.18 7.50
N TRP A 666 -16.83 18.04 6.50
CA TRP A 666 -17.66 19.24 6.53
C TRP A 666 -18.17 19.55 5.12
N ALA A 667 -19.13 20.45 5.01
CA ALA A 667 -19.62 20.95 3.74
C ALA A 667 -19.17 22.39 3.52
N ARG A 668 -18.72 22.69 2.30
CA ARG A 668 -18.43 24.06 1.84
C ARG A 668 -19.63 24.62 1.08
N THR A 669 -19.84 25.93 1.19
CA THR A 669 -20.95 26.64 0.53
C THR A 669 -20.48 27.80 -0.33
N GLY A 670 -21.32 28.20 -1.28
CA GLY A 670 -21.07 29.36 -2.14
C GLY A 670 -19.82 29.21 -3.00
N CYS A 671 -19.48 27.99 -3.45
CA CYS A 671 -18.22 27.76 -4.12
C CYS A 671 -18.28 28.00 -5.64
N ASN A 672 -17.27 28.71 -6.16
CA ASN A 672 -16.98 28.83 -7.58
C ASN A 672 -15.48 28.62 -7.82
N PHE A 673 -15.13 27.44 -8.33
CA PHE A 673 -13.74 27.05 -8.63
C PHE A 673 -13.27 27.43 -10.04
N ASN A 674 -14.12 28.09 -10.84
CA ASN A 674 -13.79 28.49 -12.22
C ASN A 674 -13.19 29.90 -12.31
N ASP A 675 -13.25 30.68 -11.23
CA ASP A 675 -12.71 32.04 -11.15
C ASP A 675 -11.31 32.03 -10.52
N SER A 676 -10.36 32.74 -11.12
CA SER A 676 -8.97 32.87 -10.64
C SER A 676 -8.80 33.99 -9.58
N GLY A 677 -9.90 34.58 -9.11
CA GLY A 677 -9.94 35.53 -7.99
C GLY A 677 -9.90 34.86 -6.61
N HIS A 678 -9.46 35.59 -5.59
CA HIS A 678 -9.32 35.07 -4.22
C HIS A 678 -10.65 34.58 -3.61
N ARG A 679 -10.56 33.46 -2.86
CA ARG A 679 -11.61 32.74 -2.09
C ARG A 679 -12.74 32.12 -2.94
N PRO A 680 -12.53 30.90 -3.44
CA PRO A 680 -13.53 30.22 -4.27
C PRO A 680 -14.66 29.57 -3.47
N CYS A 681 -14.76 29.74 -2.14
CA CYS A 681 -15.90 29.30 -1.31
C CYS A 681 -16.19 30.34 -0.22
N GLU A 682 -17.47 30.56 0.09
CA GLU A 682 -17.91 31.50 1.13
C GLU A 682 -17.60 30.95 2.54
N THR A 683 -17.82 29.66 2.76
CA THR A 683 -17.54 28.98 4.05
C THR A 683 -16.82 27.65 3.86
N GLY A 684 -16.03 27.26 4.87
CA GLY A 684 -15.35 25.97 4.92
C GLY A 684 -14.21 25.78 3.90
N ASP A 685 -13.76 26.84 3.22
CA ASP A 685 -12.74 26.74 2.17
C ASP A 685 -11.48 25.98 2.63
N CYS A 686 -10.89 25.20 1.74
CA CYS A 686 -9.70 24.37 2.01
C CYS A 686 -8.56 24.69 1.04
N ARG A 687 -7.99 25.90 1.16
CA ARG A 687 -6.93 26.44 0.29
C ARG A 687 -7.36 26.65 -1.17
N GLY A 688 -8.64 26.95 -1.38
CA GLY A 688 -9.19 27.24 -2.69
C GLY A 688 -9.23 26.08 -3.68
N GLN A 689 -9.13 24.83 -3.21
CA GLN A 689 -9.12 23.64 -4.06
C GLN A 689 -10.42 22.85 -3.90
N LEU A 690 -10.94 22.28 -5.01
CA LEU A 690 -12.06 21.34 -4.93
C LEU A 690 -11.68 20.10 -4.11
N ALA A 691 -10.51 19.53 -4.40
CA ALA A 691 -9.91 18.42 -3.66
C ALA A 691 -8.97 18.97 -2.59
N CYS A 692 -9.37 18.93 -1.32
CA CYS A 692 -8.65 19.58 -0.23
C CYS A 692 -7.24 19.01 0.03
N SER A 693 -6.91 17.81 -0.47
CA SER A 693 -5.55 17.26 -0.45
C SER A 693 -4.87 17.28 0.94
N GLY A 694 -5.63 16.99 2.00
CA GLY A 694 -5.13 17.00 3.38
C GLY A 694 -5.17 18.36 4.08
N ALA A 695 -5.70 19.40 3.43
CA ALA A 695 -5.95 20.70 4.07
C ALA A 695 -7.24 20.68 4.89
N SER A 696 -7.19 21.29 6.08
CA SER A 696 -8.38 21.57 6.90
C SER A 696 -9.25 22.65 6.27
N GLY A 697 -10.56 22.58 6.50
CA GLY A 697 -11.48 23.66 6.22
C GLY A 697 -11.22 24.87 7.13
N ARG A 698 -11.41 26.06 6.59
CA ARG A 698 -11.37 27.32 7.34
C ARG A 698 -12.68 27.52 8.13
N PRO A 699 -12.61 27.73 9.46
CA PRO A 699 -13.77 28.12 10.27
C PRO A 699 -14.43 29.45 9.83
N PRO A 700 -15.75 29.64 10.01
CA PRO A 700 -16.66 28.70 10.66
C PRO A 700 -17.09 27.54 9.76
N ALA A 701 -17.12 26.34 10.30
CA ALA A 701 -17.61 25.15 9.61
C ALA A 701 -18.13 24.10 10.60
N THR A 702 -19.34 23.61 10.36
CA THR A 702 -19.92 22.49 11.11
C THR A 702 -19.13 21.23 10.77
N MET A 703 -18.56 20.58 11.78
CA MET A 703 -17.78 19.36 11.60
C MET A 703 -18.63 18.12 11.93
N VAL A 704 -18.46 17.07 11.14
CA VAL A 704 -18.88 15.72 11.50
C VAL A 704 -17.60 14.92 11.73
N GLU A 705 -17.42 14.40 12.92
CA GLU A 705 -16.19 13.76 13.38
C GLU A 705 -16.45 12.29 13.67
N MET A 706 -15.49 11.42 13.33
CA MET A 706 -15.64 9.99 13.56
C MET A 706 -14.31 9.28 13.74
N THR A 707 -14.34 8.25 14.57
CA THR A 707 -13.29 7.25 14.76
C THR A 707 -13.95 5.88 14.67
N LEU A 708 -13.74 5.20 13.56
CA LEU A 708 -14.43 3.96 13.19
C LEU A 708 -13.64 2.74 13.70
N GLY A 709 -13.45 2.68 15.01
CA GLY A 709 -12.60 1.71 15.70
C GLY A 709 -11.19 2.22 16.00
N THR A 710 -10.52 1.62 16.98
CA THR A 710 -9.11 1.87 17.31
C THR A 710 -8.30 0.58 17.36
N ALA A 711 -6.97 0.67 17.50
CA ALA A 711 -6.14 -0.53 17.64
C ALA A 711 -6.46 -1.35 18.90
N ALA A 712 -6.85 -0.68 19.99
CA ALA A 712 -7.22 -1.31 21.26
C ALA A 712 -8.66 -1.83 21.27
N ASP A 713 -9.56 -1.17 20.55
CA ASP A 713 -10.97 -1.54 20.43
C ASP A 713 -11.47 -1.33 18.98
N PRO A 714 -11.35 -2.35 18.12
CA PRO A 714 -11.72 -2.25 16.70
C PRO A 714 -13.23 -2.17 16.43
N GLU A 715 -14.05 -2.65 17.36
CA GLU A 715 -15.49 -2.84 17.15
C GLU A 715 -16.33 -1.63 17.56
N THR A 716 -15.76 -0.77 18.41
CA THR A 716 -16.42 0.41 18.96
C THR A 716 -16.09 1.65 18.14
N HIS A 717 -17.13 2.23 17.53
CA HIS A 717 -17.03 3.46 16.79
C HIS A 717 -17.48 4.63 17.64
N TYR A 718 -16.82 5.77 17.46
CA TYR A 718 -17.16 7.05 18.08
C TYR A 718 -17.46 8.06 16.98
N TYR A 719 -18.53 8.82 17.12
CA TYR A 719 -18.89 9.85 16.14
C TYR A 719 -19.71 10.97 16.76
N ASP A 720 -19.60 12.16 16.19
CA ASP A 720 -20.29 13.35 16.67
C ASP A 720 -20.48 14.40 15.56
N VAL A 721 -21.31 15.40 15.87
CA VAL A 721 -21.38 16.67 15.15
C VAL A 721 -20.85 17.72 16.09
N SER A 722 -19.93 18.56 15.61
CA SER A 722 -19.15 19.48 16.44
C SER A 722 -19.24 20.91 15.90
N LEU A 723 -19.58 21.82 16.82
CA LEU A 723 -19.64 23.28 16.60
C LEU A 723 -18.46 24.01 17.25
N VAL A 724 -17.42 23.28 17.66
CA VAL A 724 -16.19 23.84 18.25
C VAL A 724 -15.52 24.80 17.25
N ASP A 725 -15.52 24.44 15.97
CA ASP A 725 -15.04 25.26 14.86
C ASP A 725 -16.12 26.21 14.30
N GLY A 726 -17.23 26.38 15.01
CA GLY A 726 -18.37 27.19 14.57
C GLY A 726 -19.38 26.41 13.73
N PHE A 727 -20.28 27.14 13.07
CA PHE A 727 -21.39 26.60 12.30
C PHE A 727 -21.45 27.27 10.92
N ASN A 728 -21.77 26.50 9.89
CA ASN A 728 -22.12 27.05 8.57
C ASN A 728 -23.38 26.40 7.98
N LEU A 729 -23.54 25.09 8.16
CA LEU A 729 -24.69 24.32 7.70
C LEU A 729 -25.17 23.32 8.77
N PRO A 730 -26.48 23.01 8.83
CA PRO A 730 -26.98 21.91 9.62
C PRO A 730 -26.42 20.57 9.13
N ALA A 731 -26.14 19.65 10.04
CA ALA A 731 -25.58 18.34 9.72
C ALA A 731 -26.04 17.28 10.72
N SER A 732 -26.15 16.03 10.26
CA SER A 732 -26.37 14.86 11.11
C SER A 732 -25.55 13.67 10.65
N MET A 733 -25.27 12.75 11.57
CA MET A 733 -24.67 11.44 11.30
C MET A 733 -25.46 10.36 12.04
N VAL A 734 -25.87 9.35 11.28
CA VAL A 734 -26.73 8.25 11.76
C VAL A 734 -26.21 6.91 11.22
N PRO A 735 -26.06 5.86 12.05
CA PRO A 735 -25.77 4.52 11.55
C PRO A 735 -26.95 3.96 10.74
N ALA A 736 -26.68 3.35 9.58
CA ALA A 736 -27.72 2.83 8.70
C ALA A 736 -28.28 1.48 9.21
N ALA A 737 -29.61 1.29 9.13
CA ALA A 737 -30.34 0.16 9.70
C ALA A 737 -29.77 -1.24 9.39
N GLY A 738 -29.59 -2.03 10.45
CA GLY A 738 -29.25 -3.45 10.50
C GLY A 738 -28.94 -3.89 11.94
N GLY A 739 -29.77 -4.73 12.55
CA GLY A 739 -29.57 -5.48 13.81
C GLY A 739 -29.37 -4.72 15.13
N GLY A 740 -28.66 -3.59 15.12
CA GLY A 740 -28.32 -2.76 16.31
C GLY A 740 -28.29 -1.24 16.05
N ALA A 741 -28.50 -0.80 14.80
CA ALA A 741 -28.41 0.62 14.42
C ALA A 741 -29.42 1.55 15.13
N ALA A 742 -30.58 1.06 15.55
CA ALA A 742 -31.58 1.86 16.28
C ALA A 742 -31.13 2.22 17.72
N ALA A 743 -30.15 1.51 18.28
CA ALA A 743 -29.67 1.72 19.66
C ALA A 743 -28.47 2.69 19.76
N CYS A 744 -27.84 3.05 18.63
CA CYS A 744 -26.57 3.78 18.61
C CYS A 744 -26.69 5.32 18.68
N GLY A 745 -27.91 5.85 18.70
CA GLY A 745 -28.18 7.28 18.77
C GLY A 745 -27.95 8.04 17.47
N VAL A 746 -28.18 9.36 17.52
CA VAL A 746 -28.01 10.29 16.39
C VAL A 746 -27.18 11.47 16.85
N ALA A 747 -26.08 11.76 16.15
CA ALA A 747 -25.30 12.99 16.31
C ALA A 747 -25.83 14.02 15.32
N ALA A 748 -26.24 15.20 15.80
CA ALA A 748 -26.88 16.18 14.92
C ALA A 748 -26.88 17.61 15.45
N CYS A 749 -26.85 18.55 14.50
CA CYS A 749 -27.28 19.93 14.63
C CYS A 749 -28.23 20.22 13.46
N GLU A 750 -29.54 20.11 13.72
CA GLU A 750 -30.61 20.29 12.72
C GLU A 750 -31.02 21.75 12.56
N THR A 751 -30.91 22.53 13.63
CA THR A 751 -31.26 23.95 13.64
C THR A 751 -30.26 24.78 12.83
N ASP A 752 -30.76 25.69 11.99
CA ASP A 752 -29.91 26.69 11.34
C ASP A 752 -29.46 27.77 12.33
N VAL A 753 -28.28 27.57 12.92
CA VAL A 753 -27.68 28.48 13.91
C VAL A 753 -27.40 29.87 13.31
N ASN A 754 -27.26 30.00 11.99
CA ASN A 754 -27.03 31.31 11.35
C ASN A 754 -28.18 32.29 11.64
N THR A 755 -29.41 31.80 11.83
CA THR A 755 -30.59 32.61 12.14
C THR A 755 -30.52 33.25 13.53
N TYR A 756 -29.78 32.62 14.45
CA TYR A 756 -29.67 33.05 15.86
C TYR A 756 -28.26 33.52 16.21
N CYS A 757 -27.38 33.68 15.22
CA CYS A 757 -25.99 34.01 15.43
C CYS A 757 -25.84 35.43 15.98
N PRO A 758 -25.20 35.63 17.14
CA PRO A 758 -24.88 36.97 17.63
C PRO A 758 -24.00 37.73 16.63
N ASP A 759 -24.22 39.04 16.48
CA ASP A 759 -23.46 39.86 15.52
C ASP A 759 -21.95 39.79 15.72
N SER A 760 -21.49 39.63 16.96
CA SER A 760 -20.06 39.49 17.30
C SER A 760 -19.44 38.19 16.76
N LEU A 761 -20.24 37.21 16.35
CA LEU A 761 -19.81 35.90 15.86
C LEU A 761 -20.17 35.68 14.38
N ALA A 762 -20.97 36.55 13.78
CA ALA A 762 -21.48 36.38 12.43
C ALA A 762 -20.37 36.50 11.36
N GLU A 763 -20.25 35.51 10.48
CA GLU A 763 -19.54 35.61 9.22
C GLU A 763 -20.55 35.99 8.13
N ARG A 764 -20.30 37.09 7.42
CA ARG A 764 -21.25 37.63 6.42
C ARG A 764 -20.71 37.41 5.00
N GLY A 765 -21.58 36.92 4.13
CA GLY A 765 -21.31 36.72 2.70
C GLY A 765 -21.68 37.94 1.86
N PRO A 766 -21.63 37.81 0.52
CA PRO A 766 -22.13 38.81 -0.41
C PRO A 766 -23.58 39.21 -0.09
N GLY A 767 -23.89 40.51 -0.11
CA GLY A 767 -25.21 41.03 0.26
C GLY A 767 -25.49 41.12 1.76
N GLY A 768 -24.50 40.89 2.62
CA GLY A 768 -24.61 41.12 4.07
C GLY A 768 -25.32 40.02 4.85
N ARG A 769 -25.75 38.93 4.19
CA ARG A 769 -26.38 37.76 4.82
C ARG A 769 -25.37 37.01 5.71
N VAL A 770 -25.81 36.55 6.87
CA VAL A 770 -25.01 35.65 7.72
C VAL A 770 -24.91 34.30 7.04
N VAL A 771 -23.70 33.89 6.67
CA VAL A 771 -23.41 32.61 5.98
C VAL A 771 -22.74 31.59 6.90
N GLY A 772 -22.27 32.03 8.07
CA GLY A 772 -21.70 31.19 9.11
C GLY A 772 -21.71 31.89 10.46
N CYS A 773 -21.57 31.12 11.53
CA CYS A 773 -21.46 31.60 12.90
C CYS A 773 -20.18 31.06 13.53
N LYS A 774 -19.23 31.93 13.88
CA LYS A 774 -17.99 31.56 14.55
C LYS A 774 -18.29 31.06 15.96
N SER A 775 -17.51 30.08 16.43
CA SER A 775 -17.46 29.82 17.86
C SER A 775 -16.74 30.97 18.58
N ALA A 776 -16.93 31.09 19.89
CA ALA A 776 -16.23 32.10 20.67
C ALA A 776 -14.69 31.93 20.62
N CYS A 777 -14.20 30.68 20.52
CA CYS A 777 -12.77 30.41 20.33
C CYS A 777 -12.29 30.97 18.99
N VAL A 778 -12.97 30.64 17.88
CA VAL A 778 -12.62 31.11 16.54
C VAL A 778 -12.68 32.64 16.45
N ALA A 779 -13.64 33.28 17.12
CA ALA A 779 -13.81 34.73 17.07
C ALA A 779 -12.78 35.50 17.91
N THR A 780 -12.32 34.95 19.04
CA THR A 780 -11.54 35.72 20.03
C THR A 780 -10.15 35.17 20.32
N GLY A 781 -9.90 33.88 20.08
CA GLY A 781 -8.66 33.19 20.44
C GLY A 781 -8.38 33.09 21.94
N ALA A 782 -9.31 33.49 22.82
CA ALA A 782 -9.04 33.53 24.26
C ALA A 782 -9.07 32.14 24.89
N ASP A 783 -8.12 31.88 25.80
CA ASP A 783 -7.89 30.57 26.42
C ASP A 783 -9.15 29.96 27.06
N LYS A 784 -9.98 30.78 27.70
CA LYS A 784 -11.25 30.35 28.33
C LYS A 784 -12.28 29.80 27.33
N TYR A 785 -12.23 30.22 26.07
CA TYR A 785 -13.13 29.75 25.02
C TYR A 785 -12.51 28.62 24.19
N CYS A 786 -11.18 28.63 24.02
CA CYS A 786 -10.44 27.59 23.30
C CYS A 786 -10.04 26.41 24.18
N CYS A 787 -10.27 26.50 25.50
CA CYS A 787 -9.87 25.52 26.50
C CYS A 787 -8.37 25.19 26.46
N THR A 788 -7.55 26.24 26.40
CA THR A 788 -6.07 26.17 26.36
C THR A 788 -5.47 26.75 27.65
N GLY A 789 -4.17 26.54 27.86
CA GLY A 789 -3.47 27.04 29.05
C GLY A 789 -4.07 26.49 30.35
N GLU A 790 -4.40 27.39 31.29
CA GLU A 790 -5.04 27.04 32.58
C GLU A 790 -6.43 26.41 32.42
N TYR A 791 -7.09 26.63 31.28
CA TYR A 791 -8.38 26.04 30.93
C TYR A 791 -8.23 24.70 30.19
N GLY A 792 -7.02 24.13 30.11
CA GLY A 792 -6.69 22.90 29.39
C GLY A 792 -7.28 21.59 29.94
N SER A 793 -8.29 21.63 30.81
CA SER A 793 -8.95 20.44 31.35
C SER A 793 -10.46 20.65 31.47
N ALA A 794 -11.24 19.56 31.41
CA ALA A 794 -12.70 19.60 31.61
C ALA A 794 -13.11 20.19 32.97
N ARG A 795 -12.24 20.07 33.99
CA ARG A 795 -12.48 20.69 35.30
C ARG A 795 -12.40 22.21 35.23
N ALA A 796 -11.47 22.76 34.44
CA ALA A 796 -11.18 24.19 34.36
C ALA A 796 -11.96 24.91 33.25
N CYS A 797 -12.16 24.30 32.08
CA CYS A 797 -12.95 24.90 31.01
C CYS A 797 -14.45 24.68 31.24
N LYS A 798 -15.16 25.72 31.65
CA LYS A 798 -16.61 25.67 31.87
C LYS A 798 -17.38 26.23 30.66
N PRO A 799 -18.60 25.72 30.40
CA PRO A 799 -19.41 26.21 29.30
C PRO A 799 -19.72 27.70 29.50
N THR A 800 -19.51 28.48 28.44
CA THR A 800 -19.75 29.92 28.42
C THR A 800 -21.14 30.24 27.88
N SER A 801 -21.57 31.50 27.94
CA SER A 801 -22.84 31.93 27.34
C SER A 801 -22.97 31.55 25.86
N PHE A 802 -21.88 31.64 25.10
CA PHE A 802 -21.84 31.24 23.69
C PHE A 802 -21.94 29.72 23.50
N ALA A 803 -21.25 28.93 24.33
CA ALA A 803 -21.36 27.47 24.29
C ALA A 803 -22.79 27.02 24.67
N ASN A 804 -23.39 27.65 25.69
CA ASN A 804 -24.78 27.38 26.09
C ASN A 804 -25.79 27.73 24.99
N LEU A 805 -25.57 28.81 24.24
CA LEU A 805 -26.40 29.15 23.08
C LEU A 805 -26.34 28.05 22.01
N PHE A 806 -25.14 27.64 21.60
CA PHE A 806 -24.96 26.59 20.61
C PHE A 806 -25.55 25.26 21.09
N LYS A 807 -25.41 24.95 22.38
CA LYS A 807 -25.98 23.75 22.98
C LYS A 807 -27.51 23.77 23.03
N ALA A 808 -28.11 24.92 23.32
CA ALA A 808 -29.56 25.08 23.33
C ALA A 808 -30.16 24.89 21.93
N LEU A 809 -29.47 25.38 20.88
CA LEU A 809 -29.91 25.24 19.49
C LEU A 809 -29.65 23.83 18.94
N CYS A 810 -28.54 23.20 19.33
CA CYS A 810 -28.10 21.89 18.85
C CYS A 810 -27.68 20.98 20.02
N PRO A 811 -28.65 20.42 20.77
CA PRO A 811 -28.38 19.65 21.99
C PRO A 811 -27.63 18.33 21.73
N ARG A 812 -27.68 17.81 20.50
CA ARG A 812 -27.03 16.56 20.06
C ARG A 812 -25.67 16.78 19.37
N ALA A 813 -25.13 17.99 19.46
CA ALA A 813 -23.80 18.36 18.97
C ALA A 813 -22.89 18.79 20.11
N TYR A 814 -21.58 18.75 19.90
CA TYR A 814 -20.61 19.43 20.77
C TYR A 814 -20.69 20.93 20.56
N SER A 815 -20.83 21.68 21.65
CA SER A 815 -20.88 23.14 21.65
C SER A 815 -19.54 23.81 21.97
N TYR A 816 -18.62 23.09 22.62
CA TYR A 816 -17.26 23.50 22.96
C TYR A 816 -16.38 22.25 23.24
N ALA A 817 -15.07 22.42 23.41
CA ALA A 817 -14.09 21.32 23.41
C ALA A 817 -14.30 20.26 24.52
N TYR A 818 -14.88 20.62 25.67
CA TYR A 818 -15.12 19.70 26.80
C TYR A 818 -16.62 19.50 27.08
N ASP A 819 -17.45 19.57 26.05
CA ASP A 819 -18.88 19.29 26.17
C ASP A 819 -19.12 17.78 26.33
N GLU A 820 -19.57 17.31 27.48
CA GLU A 820 -19.85 15.87 27.70
C GLU A 820 -21.34 15.52 27.54
N ALA A 821 -22.21 16.51 27.30
CA ALA A 821 -23.66 16.35 27.35
C ALA A 821 -24.24 15.83 26.02
N GLY A 822 -24.03 14.55 25.71
CA GLY A 822 -24.74 13.86 24.63
C GLY A 822 -24.34 14.27 23.20
N GLY A 823 -23.19 14.93 23.02
CA GLY A 823 -22.60 15.21 21.70
C GLY A 823 -21.96 13.97 21.08
N LEU A 824 -21.13 13.24 21.86
CA LEU A 824 -20.53 11.98 21.42
C LEU A 824 -21.58 10.87 21.30
N LYS A 825 -21.47 10.08 20.24
CA LYS A 825 -22.18 8.83 20.07
C LYS A 825 -21.20 7.69 19.97
N THR A 826 -21.58 6.57 20.56
CA THR A 826 -20.83 5.33 20.52
C THR A 826 -21.70 4.27 19.87
N CYS A 827 -21.15 3.54 18.92
CA CYS A 827 -21.86 2.46 18.24
C CYS A 827 -20.94 1.27 18.02
N SER A 828 -21.40 0.09 18.40
CA SER A 828 -20.69 -1.16 18.12
C SER A 828 -21.21 -1.78 16.82
N ARG A 829 -20.30 -2.25 15.96
CA ARG A 829 -20.61 -3.06 14.76
C ARG A 829 -21.42 -2.35 13.66
N ALA A 830 -21.44 -1.01 13.62
CA ALA A 830 -22.09 -0.29 12.53
C ALA A 830 -21.23 -0.30 11.26
N LYS A 831 -21.74 -1.00 10.23
CA LYS A 831 -21.06 -1.19 8.94
C LYS A 831 -21.26 -0.02 7.97
N ARG A 832 -22.26 0.83 8.23
CA ARG A 832 -22.69 1.91 7.34
C ARG A 832 -23.15 3.11 8.15
N TYR A 833 -22.79 4.31 7.72
CA TYR A 833 -23.27 5.58 8.28
C TYR A 833 -23.86 6.46 7.18
N VAL A 834 -24.88 7.23 7.54
CA VAL A 834 -25.49 8.25 6.70
C VAL A 834 -25.16 9.60 7.33
N VAL A 835 -24.46 10.45 6.58
CA VAL A 835 -24.19 11.84 6.92
C VAL A 835 -25.07 12.71 6.06
N THR A 836 -25.97 13.47 6.67
CA THR A 836 -26.92 14.32 5.95
C THR A 836 -26.65 15.78 6.27
N PHE A 837 -26.38 16.57 5.24
CA PHE A 837 -26.35 18.03 5.33
C PHE A 837 -27.75 18.59 5.09
N CYS A 838 -28.15 19.56 5.92
CA CYS A 838 -29.53 20.04 6.04
C CYS A 838 -30.54 18.91 6.31
N PRO A 839 -30.34 18.08 7.36
CA PRO A 839 -31.28 17.00 7.69
C PRO A 839 -32.71 17.53 7.84
N PRO A 840 -33.74 16.73 7.48
CA PRO A 840 -35.13 17.09 7.69
C PRO A 840 -35.40 17.22 9.20
N ASN A 841 -36.07 18.30 9.59
CA ASN A 841 -36.51 18.55 10.97
C ASN A 841 -37.60 17.56 11.41
#